data_AF-A0A5E4XK37-F1
#
_entry.id   AF-A0A5E4XK37-F1
#
_cell.length_a   1.000
_cell.length_b   1.000
_cell.length_c   1.000
_cell.angle_alpha   90.00
_cell.angle_beta   90.00
_cell.angle_gamma   90.00
#
_symmetry.space_group_name_H-M   'P 1'
#
loop_
_entity.id
_entity.type
_entity.pdbx_description
1 polymer ?
#
loop_
_entity_poly.entity_id
_entity_poly.type
_entity_poly.pdbx_seq_one_letter_code
_entity_poly.pdbx_strand_id
1 'polypeptide(L)'
;MNIVCIGGGPAGLYFGLLMKLREPSHRVVVVERNRPYDTFGWGVVFSDATMDNLQEADPVSAAQINDAFNHWDDIDIHFEGRTITSGGHGFIGIGRKKLLNILQARCEALGVELVFETDVADDQDIARRYQADLVIASDGLNSRIRTRYADTYRPDIDTRQNRFVWLGTHRRFDAFTFAFEKTEHGWFQAHAYQFDADTSTFIVETPEEVWRAHGIDQMSQEEGVKFCENLFAKYLDGHELMSNAKHLRGSAIWIRFPRVICEHWVHWSNVDGKRVPVVLMGDAAHTAHFSIGSGTKLALEDAIALADGLGTQGVDALPGVLADYEAARSVEVLKIQNAARNSTEWFETVERYARFSPEQFAYSLLTRSQRISHENLRVRDAGYVEGYEDWLAEHAGVKRAEGQHAIPPMFTPFRARELTLKNRIVMSPMAMYSAVDGVPGDFHLVHLGSRALGGAGMIVAEMTCVSPDARITPGCPGLWNDTQRDAWKRIVDFVHAGSDAKIAMQIGHAGRKGSTRLAWDGIDQPLAEGNWPLISASPLPYIEDVSQTPREMTRADMDRVKDDFVHAARRAAEAGFDWLELHCAHGYLLSSFISPLTNQRADEYGGSLENRLRYPLEVFHAVRDVWPSAKPMSVRISAHDWVEGGITPDDAVAIARAFKDAGADLIDCSSGQVSKAEKPVYGRMFQTPFADRVRNEAGIPTIAVGAIFEADHVNSIIASGRADLCALARPHLADPFWTLHEAARIGYKDLPWPAQYYAGKRQYETNLERAAAYAQQIGK
;
A
#
# COMPACT_ATOMS: atom_id res chain seq x y z
N MET A 1 -6.64 -37.02 -22.62
CA MET A 1 -6.40 -35.77 -23.35
C MET A 1 -4.97 -35.74 -23.88
N ASN A 2 -4.74 -35.05 -24.98
CA ASN A 2 -3.44 -34.64 -25.50
C ASN A 2 -3.16 -33.21 -25.04
N ILE A 3 -2.13 -33.01 -24.24
CA ILE A 3 -1.81 -31.72 -23.61
C ILE A 3 -0.42 -31.30 -24.08
N VAL A 4 -0.28 -30.04 -24.48
CA VAL A 4 1.03 -29.48 -24.84
C VAL A 4 1.33 -28.26 -23.99
N CYS A 5 2.46 -28.28 -23.28
CA CYS A 5 2.99 -27.13 -22.56
C CYS A 5 4.13 -26.51 -23.37
N ILE A 6 4.02 -25.22 -23.67
CA ILE A 6 5.06 -24.44 -24.33
C ILE A 6 5.84 -23.72 -23.23
N GLY A 7 7.10 -24.10 -23.04
CA GLY A 7 7.98 -23.66 -21.95
C GLY A 7 8.19 -24.74 -20.88
N GLY A 8 9.46 -25.06 -20.61
CA GLY A 8 9.96 -26.01 -19.61
C GLY A 8 10.40 -25.34 -18.31
N GLY A 9 9.76 -24.23 -17.92
CA GLY A 9 9.91 -23.63 -16.61
C GLY A 9 9.08 -24.34 -15.52
N PRO A 10 9.06 -23.82 -14.28
CA PRO A 10 8.31 -24.43 -13.18
C PRO A 10 6.83 -24.64 -13.48
N ALA A 11 6.16 -23.69 -14.13
CA ALA A 11 4.74 -23.80 -14.52
C ALA A 11 4.49 -25.00 -15.46
N GLY A 12 5.15 -25.04 -16.62
CA GLY A 12 4.90 -26.06 -17.64
C GLY A 12 5.32 -27.47 -17.20
N LEU A 13 6.48 -27.60 -16.54
CA LEU A 13 6.92 -28.89 -16.01
C LEU A 13 5.99 -29.41 -14.91
N TYR A 14 5.64 -28.54 -13.94
CA TYR A 14 4.82 -28.97 -12.81
C TYR A 14 3.38 -29.26 -13.23
N PHE A 15 2.80 -28.46 -14.12
CA PHE A 15 1.49 -28.80 -14.69
C PHE A 15 1.54 -30.13 -15.45
N GLY A 16 2.57 -30.33 -16.27
CA GLY A 16 2.71 -31.54 -17.07
C GLY A 16 2.79 -32.82 -16.23
N LEU A 17 3.59 -32.81 -15.15
CA LEU A 17 3.68 -33.96 -14.24
C LEU A 17 2.40 -34.16 -13.42
N LEU A 18 1.76 -33.07 -12.97
CA LEU A 18 0.52 -33.12 -12.20
C LEU A 18 -0.64 -33.75 -12.99
N MET A 19 -0.71 -33.48 -14.29
CA MET A 19 -1.69 -34.11 -15.18
C MET A 19 -1.45 -35.61 -15.36
N LYS A 20 -0.18 -36.06 -15.38
CA LYS A 20 0.16 -37.48 -15.41
C LYS A 20 -0.13 -38.20 -14.09
N LEU A 21 0.05 -37.53 -12.95
CA LEU A 21 -0.29 -38.08 -11.64
C LEU A 21 -1.79 -38.32 -11.49
N ARG A 22 -2.62 -37.40 -11.98
CA ARG A 22 -4.09 -37.51 -11.89
C ARG A 22 -4.64 -38.54 -12.88
N GLU A 23 -4.14 -38.56 -14.11
CA GLU A 23 -4.60 -39.49 -15.15
C GLU A 23 -3.43 -39.93 -16.06
N PRO A 24 -2.82 -41.11 -15.81
CA PRO A 24 -1.66 -41.60 -16.55
C PRO A 24 -1.89 -41.78 -18.06
N SER A 25 -3.14 -41.98 -18.48
CA SER A 25 -3.50 -42.15 -19.90
C SER A 25 -3.40 -40.86 -20.71
N HIS A 26 -3.27 -39.69 -20.07
CA HIS A 26 -3.00 -38.44 -20.76
C HIS A 26 -1.68 -38.47 -21.52
N ARG A 27 -1.67 -37.96 -22.76
CA ARG A 27 -0.44 -37.69 -23.49
C ARG A 27 -0.05 -36.25 -23.19
N VAL A 28 1.09 -36.05 -22.54
CA VAL A 28 1.56 -34.71 -22.13
C VAL A 28 2.92 -34.46 -22.74
N VAL A 29 3.06 -33.35 -23.46
CA VAL A 29 4.30 -32.93 -24.11
C VAL A 29 4.71 -31.57 -23.58
N VAL A 30 5.96 -31.41 -23.16
CA VAL A 30 6.54 -30.11 -22.76
C VAL A 30 7.60 -29.74 -23.79
N VAL A 31 7.44 -28.60 -24.45
CA VAL A 31 8.35 -28.11 -25.48
C VAL A 31 9.17 -26.94 -24.92
N GLU A 32 10.48 -27.07 -24.87
CA GLU A 32 11.42 -26.08 -24.33
C GLU A 32 12.43 -25.64 -25.39
N ARG A 33 12.69 -24.33 -25.46
CA ARG A 33 13.59 -23.74 -26.45
C ARG A 33 15.07 -23.91 -26.09
N ASN A 34 15.36 -24.02 -24.80
CA ASN A 34 16.71 -24.17 -24.26
C ASN A 34 17.11 -25.65 -24.17
N ARG A 35 18.38 -25.90 -23.84
CA ARG A 35 18.88 -27.26 -23.61
C ARG A 35 18.35 -27.83 -22.30
N PRO A 36 18.35 -29.17 -22.13
CA PRO A 36 18.10 -29.78 -20.84
C PRO A 36 19.00 -29.16 -19.77
N TYR A 37 18.42 -28.85 -18.61
CA TYR A 37 19.11 -28.29 -17.44
C TYR A 37 19.75 -26.90 -17.61
N ASP A 38 19.51 -26.19 -18.73
CA ASP A 38 19.85 -24.77 -18.86
C ASP A 38 18.92 -23.93 -17.97
N THR A 39 19.49 -23.00 -17.21
CA THR A 39 18.70 -22.07 -16.40
C THR A 39 19.37 -20.71 -16.30
N PHE A 40 18.56 -19.70 -16.00
CA PHE A 40 18.99 -18.32 -15.81
C PHE A 40 18.63 -17.88 -14.38
N GLY A 41 19.59 -17.28 -13.68
CA GLY A 41 19.47 -16.98 -12.24
C GLY A 41 19.98 -18.09 -11.33
N TRP A 42 19.94 -17.83 -10.03
CA TRP A 42 20.61 -18.63 -9.00
C TRP A 42 19.57 -19.29 -8.07
N GLY A 43 19.44 -18.85 -6.82
CA GLY A 43 18.51 -19.43 -5.84
C GLY A 43 17.12 -18.83 -5.84
N VAL A 44 16.08 -19.65 -5.71
CA VAL A 44 14.70 -19.21 -5.44
C VAL A 44 14.32 -19.51 -4.00
N VAL A 45 13.36 -18.74 -3.47
CA VAL A 45 12.88 -18.88 -2.09
C VAL A 45 11.43 -19.33 -2.07
N PHE A 46 11.09 -20.22 -1.15
CA PHE A 46 9.72 -20.67 -0.88
C PHE A 46 9.30 -20.33 0.56
N SER A 47 7.99 -20.21 0.75
CA SER A 47 7.37 -20.15 2.09
C SER A 47 6.85 -21.54 2.48
N ASP A 48 6.78 -21.84 3.78
CA ASP A 48 6.23 -23.10 4.32
C ASP A 48 4.86 -23.46 3.71
N ALA A 49 3.93 -22.50 3.64
CA ALA A 49 2.61 -22.73 3.06
C ALA A 49 2.64 -23.17 1.58
N THR A 50 3.68 -22.80 0.83
CA THR A 50 3.84 -23.29 -0.55
C THR A 50 4.31 -24.73 -0.55
N MET A 51 5.12 -25.13 0.43
CA MET A 51 5.54 -26.51 0.59
C MET A 51 4.39 -27.42 0.98
N ASP A 52 3.47 -26.97 1.83
CA ASP A 52 2.26 -27.74 2.17
C ASP A 52 1.42 -28.05 0.93
N ASN A 53 1.18 -27.04 0.07
CA ASN A 53 0.45 -27.22 -1.19
C ASN A 53 1.18 -28.19 -2.14
N LEU A 54 2.51 -28.11 -2.22
CA LEU A 54 3.30 -29.04 -3.02
C LEU A 54 3.23 -30.46 -2.44
N GLN A 55 3.27 -30.60 -1.12
CA GLN A 55 3.19 -31.88 -0.42
C GLN A 55 1.85 -32.58 -0.66
N GLU A 56 0.74 -31.82 -0.72
CA GLU A 56 -0.58 -32.35 -1.06
C GLU A 56 -0.66 -32.75 -2.56
N ALA A 57 -0.11 -31.93 -3.46
CA ALA A 57 -0.24 -32.13 -4.90
C ALA A 57 0.73 -33.17 -5.50
N ASP A 58 1.99 -33.23 -5.04
CA ASP A 58 2.98 -34.26 -5.41
C ASP A 58 3.97 -34.50 -4.24
N PRO A 59 3.63 -35.42 -3.30
CA PRO A 59 4.47 -35.75 -2.15
C PRO A 59 5.92 -36.11 -2.48
N VAL A 60 6.17 -36.68 -3.66
CA VAL A 60 7.52 -37.15 -4.04
C VAL A 60 8.40 -35.99 -4.47
N SER A 61 7.89 -35.11 -5.34
CA SER A 61 8.64 -33.89 -5.70
C SER A 61 8.80 -32.99 -4.49
N ALA A 62 7.76 -32.85 -3.66
CA ALA A 62 7.83 -32.06 -2.43
C ALA A 62 8.94 -32.56 -1.49
N ALA A 63 9.04 -33.88 -1.26
CA ALA A 63 10.12 -34.45 -0.45
C ALA A 63 11.51 -34.20 -1.05
N GLN A 64 11.69 -34.39 -2.36
CA GLN A 64 12.99 -34.16 -3.02
C GLN A 64 13.39 -32.68 -3.04
N ILE A 65 12.41 -31.79 -3.19
CA ILE A 65 12.58 -30.34 -3.09
C ILE A 65 12.97 -29.99 -1.65
N ASN A 66 12.31 -30.59 -0.66
CA ASN A 66 12.56 -30.39 0.76
C ASN A 66 13.98 -30.83 1.17
N ASP A 67 14.41 -32.01 0.74
CA ASP A 67 15.75 -32.53 1.00
C ASP A 67 16.87 -31.67 0.39
N ALA A 68 16.55 -30.86 -0.62
CA ALA A 68 17.50 -29.98 -1.30
C ALA A 68 17.56 -28.57 -0.69
N PHE A 69 16.81 -28.29 0.37
CA PHE A 69 16.68 -26.95 0.92
C PHE A 69 17.79 -26.54 1.87
N ASN A 70 18.06 -25.24 1.84
CA ASN A 70 18.74 -24.54 2.91
C ASN A 70 17.71 -23.70 3.65
N HIS A 71 17.69 -23.85 4.97
CA HIS A 71 16.79 -23.13 5.85
C HIS A 71 17.57 -22.05 6.60
N TRP A 72 16.97 -20.87 6.66
CA TRP A 72 17.43 -19.80 7.53
C TRP A 72 16.21 -19.02 8.01
N ASP A 73 16.35 -18.34 9.14
CA ASP A 73 15.23 -17.68 9.80
C ASP A 73 15.40 -16.16 9.85
N ASP A 74 16.64 -15.70 9.94
CA ASP A 74 16.97 -14.31 10.17
C ASP A 74 16.97 -13.48 8.88
N ILE A 75 16.63 -12.20 9.02
CA ILE A 75 16.87 -11.14 8.06
C ILE A 75 17.88 -10.17 8.67
N ASP A 76 19.01 -9.98 7.98
CA ASP A 76 19.99 -8.95 8.31
C ASP A 76 19.81 -7.73 7.42
N ILE A 77 19.75 -6.55 8.03
CA ILE A 77 19.55 -5.27 7.36
C ILE A 77 20.74 -4.39 7.66
N HIS A 78 21.58 -4.14 6.65
CA HIS A 78 22.73 -3.25 6.74
C HIS A 78 22.39 -1.88 6.16
N PHE A 79 22.34 -0.89 7.05
CA PHE A 79 22.04 0.49 6.69
C PHE A 79 22.87 1.47 7.55
N GLU A 80 23.53 2.42 6.92
CA GLU A 80 24.38 3.44 7.57
C GLU A 80 25.38 2.88 8.62
N GLY A 81 26.01 1.74 8.31
CA GLY A 81 27.03 1.12 9.15
C GLY A 81 26.47 0.38 10.39
N ARG A 82 25.16 0.27 10.52
CA ARG A 82 24.48 -0.58 11.51
C ARG A 82 23.93 -1.83 10.83
N THR A 83 23.93 -2.93 11.57
CA THR A 83 23.21 -4.16 11.22
C THR A 83 22.06 -4.33 12.19
N ILE A 84 20.87 -4.52 11.68
CA ILE A 84 19.68 -4.87 12.46
C ILE A 84 19.18 -6.22 11.98
N THR A 85 18.99 -7.14 12.93
CA THR A 85 18.55 -8.50 12.66
C THR A 85 17.14 -8.69 13.19
N SER A 86 16.29 -9.34 12.40
CA SER A 86 14.97 -9.81 12.82
C SER A 86 14.81 -11.28 12.44
N GLY A 87 14.43 -12.12 13.38
CA GLY A 87 14.22 -13.56 13.20
C GLY A 87 12.76 -13.95 12.94
N GLY A 88 12.47 -15.26 12.98
CA GLY A 88 11.13 -15.84 12.83
C GLY A 88 10.49 -15.67 11.46
N HIS A 89 11.27 -15.35 10.42
CA HIS A 89 10.72 -15.15 9.08
C HIS A 89 10.49 -16.46 8.34
N GLY A 90 11.29 -17.50 8.63
CA GLY A 90 11.21 -18.81 8.02
C GLY A 90 11.41 -18.77 6.51
N PHE A 91 12.66 -18.87 6.07
CA PHE A 91 13.01 -18.92 4.65
C PHE A 91 13.58 -20.27 4.24
N ILE A 92 13.29 -20.61 2.99
CA ILE A 92 13.71 -21.85 2.38
C ILE A 92 14.26 -21.55 0.99
N GLY A 93 15.54 -21.82 0.77
CA GLY A 93 16.22 -21.61 -0.51
C GLY A 93 16.52 -22.91 -1.25
N ILE A 94 16.34 -22.91 -2.57
CA ILE A 94 16.83 -23.94 -3.50
C ILE A 94 17.43 -23.31 -4.75
N GLY A 95 18.52 -23.90 -5.25
CA GLY A 95 19.04 -23.54 -6.57
C GLY A 95 18.00 -23.78 -7.66
N ARG A 96 17.72 -22.76 -8.48
CA ARG A 96 16.75 -22.84 -9.60
C ARG A 96 17.06 -23.99 -10.54
N LYS A 97 18.35 -24.23 -10.81
CA LYS A 97 18.81 -25.38 -11.61
C LYS A 97 18.38 -26.70 -10.96
N LYS A 98 18.62 -26.85 -9.65
CA LYS A 98 18.28 -28.07 -8.90
C LYS A 98 16.77 -28.31 -8.90
N LEU A 99 15.97 -27.26 -8.69
CA LEU A 99 14.50 -27.33 -8.77
C LEU A 99 14.06 -27.86 -10.15
N LEU A 100 14.54 -27.25 -11.24
CA LEU A 100 14.18 -27.68 -12.60
C LEU A 100 14.62 -29.12 -12.87
N ASN A 101 15.79 -29.53 -12.39
CA ASN A 101 16.26 -30.91 -12.53
C ASN A 101 15.34 -31.91 -11.83
N ILE A 102 14.85 -31.58 -10.62
CA ILE A 102 13.88 -32.41 -9.89
C ILE A 102 12.59 -32.55 -10.70
N LEU A 103 12.05 -31.43 -11.17
CA LEU A 103 10.81 -31.42 -11.95
C LEU A 103 10.96 -32.17 -13.29
N GLN A 104 12.06 -31.99 -14.01
CA GLN A 104 12.34 -32.71 -15.26
C GLN A 104 12.47 -34.22 -15.03
N ALA A 105 13.23 -34.64 -14.02
CA ALA A 105 13.37 -36.06 -13.68
C ALA A 105 12.01 -36.67 -13.27
N ARG A 106 11.18 -35.91 -12.55
CA ARG A 106 9.82 -36.33 -12.18
C ARG A 106 8.90 -36.46 -13.41
N CYS A 107 8.97 -35.51 -14.34
CA CYS A 107 8.27 -35.56 -15.62
C CYS A 107 8.63 -36.83 -16.41
N GLU A 108 9.92 -37.13 -16.55
CA GLU A 108 10.41 -38.32 -17.25
C GLU A 108 9.92 -39.61 -16.57
N ALA A 109 9.99 -39.69 -15.24
CA ALA A 109 9.54 -40.84 -14.47
C ALA A 109 8.04 -41.13 -14.63
N LEU A 110 7.23 -40.09 -14.89
CA LEU A 110 5.78 -40.19 -15.08
C LEU A 110 5.37 -40.28 -16.56
N GLY A 111 6.35 -40.30 -17.48
CA GLY A 111 6.11 -40.44 -18.92
C GLY A 111 5.60 -39.17 -19.61
N VAL A 112 5.97 -37.98 -19.11
CA VAL A 112 5.82 -36.73 -19.85
C VAL A 112 6.88 -36.66 -20.96
N GLU A 113 6.47 -36.34 -22.19
CA GLU A 113 7.37 -36.18 -23.33
C GLU A 113 8.08 -34.81 -23.26
N LEU A 114 9.36 -34.78 -22.86
CA LEU A 114 10.16 -33.55 -22.85
C LEU A 114 10.88 -33.34 -24.19
N VAL A 115 10.64 -32.20 -24.84
CA VAL A 115 11.20 -31.85 -26.16
C VAL A 115 11.99 -30.55 -26.04
N PHE A 116 13.32 -30.67 -25.94
CA PHE A 116 14.24 -29.54 -25.77
C PHE A 116 14.72 -28.97 -27.11
N GLU A 117 15.45 -27.85 -27.05
CA GLU A 117 16.04 -27.15 -28.21
C GLU A 117 15.05 -26.88 -29.35
N THR A 118 13.78 -26.65 -28.99
CA THR A 118 12.68 -26.43 -29.94
C THR A 118 12.00 -25.10 -29.64
N ASP A 119 12.32 -24.08 -30.44
CA ASP A 119 11.69 -22.76 -30.34
C ASP A 119 10.30 -22.78 -31.00
N VAL A 120 9.26 -22.49 -30.23
CA VAL A 120 7.87 -22.45 -30.74
C VAL A 120 7.56 -21.03 -31.23
N ALA A 121 7.31 -20.90 -32.54
CA ALA A 121 6.91 -19.64 -33.17
C ALA A 121 5.38 -19.52 -33.32
N ASP A 122 4.68 -20.64 -33.43
CA ASP A 122 3.23 -20.72 -33.62
C ASP A 122 2.63 -21.84 -32.76
N ASP A 123 1.72 -21.47 -31.86
CA ASP A 123 1.02 -22.41 -30.98
C ASP A 123 0.08 -23.35 -31.75
N GLN A 124 -0.47 -22.91 -32.89
CA GLN A 124 -1.38 -23.71 -33.71
C GLN A 124 -0.63 -24.82 -34.46
N ASP A 125 0.59 -24.56 -34.92
CA ASP A 125 1.45 -25.59 -35.53
C ASP A 125 1.78 -26.70 -34.53
N ILE A 126 2.11 -26.31 -33.29
CA ILE A 126 2.38 -27.24 -32.19
C ILE A 126 1.10 -28.00 -31.80
N ALA A 127 -0.04 -27.33 -31.71
CA ALA A 127 -1.33 -27.96 -31.45
C ALA A 127 -1.66 -29.02 -32.52
N ARG A 128 -1.43 -28.74 -33.82
CA ARG A 128 -1.59 -29.73 -34.89
C ARG A 128 -0.64 -30.91 -34.74
N ARG A 129 0.65 -30.62 -34.57
CA ARG A 129 1.72 -31.63 -34.50
C ARG A 129 1.44 -32.69 -33.42
N TYR A 130 0.90 -32.27 -32.29
CA TYR A 130 0.62 -33.15 -31.15
C TYR A 130 -0.86 -33.45 -30.94
N GLN A 131 -1.72 -33.02 -31.87
CA GLN A 131 -3.18 -33.21 -31.80
C GLN A 131 -3.78 -32.73 -30.47
N ALA A 132 -3.34 -31.57 -30.00
CA ALA A 132 -3.63 -31.05 -28.66
C ALA A 132 -5.15 -30.86 -28.43
N ASP A 133 -5.62 -31.27 -27.26
CA ASP A 133 -6.90 -30.88 -26.66
C ASP A 133 -6.76 -29.59 -25.84
N LEU A 134 -5.56 -29.31 -25.32
CA LEU A 134 -5.24 -28.18 -24.46
C LEU A 134 -3.79 -27.74 -24.71
N VAL A 135 -3.57 -26.44 -24.87
CA VAL A 135 -2.24 -25.83 -24.92
C VAL A 135 -2.04 -24.94 -23.70
N ILE A 136 -0.96 -25.18 -22.95
CA ILE A 136 -0.50 -24.30 -21.87
C ILE A 136 0.65 -23.45 -22.39
N ALA A 137 0.44 -22.14 -22.41
CA ALA A 137 1.44 -21.15 -22.75
C ALA A 137 2.16 -20.67 -21.48
N SER A 138 3.25 -21.36 -21.16
CA SER A 138 4.15 -21.08 -20.03
C SER A 138 5.53 -20.61 -20.52
N ASP A 139 5.57 -19.91 -21.66
CA ASP A 139 6.78 -19.52 -22.39
C ASP A 139 7.51 -18.29 -21.81
N GLY A 140 7.11 -17.91 -20.59
CA GLY A 140 7.80 -16.98 -19.72
C GLY A 140 7.47 -15.52 -19.95
N LEU A 141 8.29 -14.67 -19.32
CA LEU A 141 8.09 -13.23 -19.24
C LEU A 141 7.90 -12.53 -20.60
N ASN A 142 8.67 -12.94 -21.60
CA ASN A 142 8.63 -12.41 -22.96
C ASN A 142 7.72 -13.27 -23.88
N SER A 143 6.58 -13.73 -23.34
CA SER A 143 5.67 -14.64 -24.03
C SER A 143 5.27 -14.13 -25.41
N ARG A 144 5.59 -14.92 -26.45
CA ARG A 144 5.19 -14.65 -27.83
C ARG A 144 3.70 -14.90 -28.01
N ILE A 145 3.16 -15.88 -27.30
CA ILE A 145 1.75 -16.27 -27.35
C ILE A 145 0.87 -15.17 -26.74
N ARG A 146 1.24 -14.65 -25.57
CA ARG A 146 0.57 -13.49 -24.97
C ARG A 146 0.51 -12.31 -25.94
N THR A 147 1.63 -12.05 -26.62
CA THR A 147 1.75 -10.96 -27.58
C THR A 147 0.89 -11.20 -28.83
N ARG A 148 0.87 -12.43 -29.35
CA ARG A 148 0.09 -12.84 -30.53
C ARG A 148 -1.42 -12.67 -30.31
N TYR A 149 -1.92 -12.99 -29.13
CA TYR A 149 -3.35 -12.90 -28.79
C TYR A 149 -3.65 -11.78 -27.79
N ALA A 150 -2.94 -10.65 -27.89
CA ALA A 150 -3.11 -9.51 -26.99
C ALA A 150 -4.54 -8.96 -26.95
N ASP A 151 -5.28 -9.01 -28.06
CA ASP A 151 -6.70 -8.61 -28.10
C ASP A 151 -7.61 -9.44 -27.18
N THR A 152 -7.24 -10.72 -26.95
CA THR A 152 -7.95 -11.60 -26.02
C THR A 152 -7.43 -11.42 -24.61
N TYR A 153 -6.11 -11.56 -24.40
CA TYR A 153 -5.54 -11.58 -23.05
C TYR A 153 -5.48 -10.20 -22.38
N ARG A 154 -5.49 -9.13 -23.19
CA ARG A 154 -5.39 -7.72 -22.79
C ARG A 154 -4.28 -7.50 -21.76
N PRO A 155 -3.02 -7.72 -22.16
CA PRO A 155 -1.90 -7.60 -21.25
C PRO A 155 -1.64 -6.13 -20.92
N ASP A 156 -1.62 -5.81 -19.64
CA ASP A 156 -1.05 -4.59 -19.09
C ASP A 156 0.40 -4.89 -18.66
N ILE A 157 1.37 -4.29 -19.35
CA ILE A 157 2.80 -4.45 -19.11
C ILE A 157 3.42 -3.12 -18.69
N ASP A 158 3.96 -3.07 -17.48
CA ASP A 158 4.63 -1.91 -16.91
C ASP A 158 6.09 -2.25 -16.60
N THR A 159 7.02 -1.53 -17.22
CA THR A 159 8.45 -1.74 -16.98
C THR A 159 8.90 -0.86 -15.82
N ARG A 160 9.33 -1.52 -14.74
CA ARG A 160 9.76 -0.90 -13.49
C ARG A 160 11.01 -0.06 -13.65
N GLN A 161 11.23 0.88 -12.73
CA GLN A 161 12.21 1.96 -12.86
C GLN A 161 13.63 1.49 -12.58
N ASN A 162 13.79 0.62 -11.59
CA ASN A 162 15.10 0.13 -11.20
C ASN A 162 15.68 -0.87 -12.22
N ARG A 163 16.99 -0.78 -12.40
CA ARG A 163 17.82 -1.80 -13.03
C ARG A 163 18.25 -2.80 -11.96
N PHE A 164 18.18 -4.09 -12.27
CA PHE A 164 18.74 -5.13 -11.41
C PHE A 164 19.57 -6.13 -12.20
N VAL A 165 20.52 -6.76 -11.51
CA VAL A 165 21.32 -7.87 -12.00
C VAL A 165 21.31 -8.99 -10.97
N TRP A 166 21.18 -10.25 -11.43
CA TRP A 166 21.15 -11.42 -10.56
C TRP A 166 22.47 -12.19 -10.64
N LEU A 167 23.29 -12.07 -9.60
CA LEU A 167 24.61 -12.68 -9.49
C LEU A 167 24.59 -13.81 -8.44
N GLY A 168 25.67 -14.58 -8.41
CA GLY A 168 25.94 -15.58 -7.39
C GLY A 168 27.28 -15.34 -6.72
N THR A 169 27.52 -15.95 -5.58
CA THR A 169 28.81 -15.86 -4.88
C THR A 169 29.05 -17.10 -4.03
N HIS A 170 30.32 -17.39 -3.74
CA HIS A 170 30.72 -18.40 -2.76
C HIS A 170 30.67 -17.89 -1.31
N ARG A 171 30.42 -16.59 -1.11
CA ARG A 171 30.09 -16.07 0.21
C ARG A 171 28.78 -16.71 0.68
N ARG A 172 28.81 -17.37 1.83
CA ARG A 172 27.62 -17.88 2.50
C ARG A 172 27.01 -16.80 3.39
N PHE A 173 25.69 -16.66 3.31
CA PHE A 173 24.91 -15.76 4.16
C PHE A 173 23.99 -16.61 5.02
N ASP A 174 24.17 -16.55 6.34
CA ASP A 174 23.37 -17.30 7.31
C ASP A 174 21.98 -16.68 7.55
N ALA A 175 21.75 -15.46 7.04
CA ALA A 175 20.51 -14.70 7.07
C ALA A 175 20.15 -14.17 5.68
N PHE A 176 18.87 -13.89 5.44
CA PHE A 176 18.47 -13.10 4.27
C PHE A 176 19.01 -11.68 4.45
N THR A 177 19.97 -11.30 3.63
CA THR A 177 20.71 -10.05 3.80
C THR A 177 20.19 -8.97 2.84
N PHE A 178 19.79 -7.84 3.39
CA PHE A 178 19.61 -6.59 2.66
C PHE A 178 20.78 -5.65 2.98
N ALA A 179 21.53 -5.24 1.97
CA ALA A 179 22.63 -4.29 2.12
C ALA A 179 22.41 -3.05 1.27
N PHE A 180 22.53 -1.86 1.88
CA PHE A 180 22.33 -0.58 1.20
C PHE A 180 23.61 0.24 1.19
N GLU A 181 24.07 0.63 0.00
CA GLU A 181 25.26 1.46 -0.19
C GLU A 181 24.89 2.76 -0.92
N LYS A 182 25.25 3.89 -0.32
CA LYS A 182 25.11 5.20 -0.93
C LYS A 182 26.38 5.54 -1.71
N THR A 183 26.20 5.90 -2.97
CA THR A 183 27.25 6.45 -3.85
C THR A 183 27.05 7.95 -4.06
N GLU A 184 27.97 8.61 -4.76
CA GLU A 184 27.86 10.01 -5.16
C GLU A 184 26.66 10.29 -6.09
N HIS A 185 26.11 9.27 -6.74
CA HIS A 185 24.99 9.40 -7.68
C HIS A 185 23.65 8.94 -7.10
N GLY A 186 23.64 8.14 -6.04
CA GLY A 186 22.42 7.58 -5.43
C GLY A 186 22.66 6.24 -4.75
N TRP A 187 21.59 5.50 -4.49
CA TRP A 187 21.62 4.25 -3.73
C TRP A 187 21.73 3.02 -4.63
N PHE A 188 22.53 2.06 -4.17
CA PHE A 188 22.47 0.67 -4.59
C PHE A 188 22.01 -0.18 -3.41
N GLN A 189 21.25 -1.22 -3.72
CA GLN A 189 20.86 -2.22 -2.74
C GLN A 189 21.21 -3.62 -3.24
N ALA A 190 21.55 -4.51 -2.31
CA ALA A 190 21.79 -5.91 -2.58
C ALA A 190 20.88 -6.80 -1.74
N HIS A 191 20.34 -7.85 -2.36
CA HIS A 191 19.57 -8.92 -1.70
C HIS A 191 20.39 -10.20 -1.81
N ALA A 192 20.82 -10.75 -0.69
CA ALA A 192 21.69 -11.93 -0.66
C ALA A 192 21.16 -13.01 0.26
N TYR A 193 21.22 -14.27 -0.19
CA TYR A 193 20.76 -15.42 0.60
C TYR A 193 21.36 -16.72 0.05
N GLN A 194 21.66 -17.66 0.94
CA GLN A 194 22.14 -18.99 0.59
C GLN A 194 21.05 -19.79 -0.15
N PHE A 195 21.42 -20.63 -1.11
CA PHE A 195 20.44 -21.52 -1.76
C PHE A 195 20.94 -22.96 -1.99
N ASP A 196 22.24 -23.20 -1.85
CA ASP A 196 22.84 -24.53 -1.74
C ASP A 196 24.00 -24.51 -0.72
N ALA A 197 24.72 -25.62 -0.54
CA ALA A 197 25.76 -25.75 0.48
C ALA A 197 26.96 -24.80 0.30
N ASP A 198 27.24 -24.38 -0.94
CA ASP A 198 28.50 -23.74 -1.33
C ASP A 198 28.31 -22.37 -2.00
N THR A 199 27.06 -21.96 -2.27
CA THR A 199 26.75 -20.73 -2.99
C THR A 199 25.51 -20.00 -2.49
N SER A 200 25.53 -18.68 -2.71
CA SER A 200 24.46 -17.75 -2.40
C SER A 200 24.05 -16.94 -3.62
N THR A 201 22.79 -16.53 -3.64
CA THR A 201 22.26 -15.49 -4.53
C THR A 201 22.80 -14.14 -4.06
N PHE A 202 23.12 -13.26 -5.01
CA PHE A 202 23.44 -11.85 -4.78
C PHE A 202 22.78 -10.99 -5.87
N ILE A 203 21.60 -10.44 -5.60
CA ILE A 203 20.88 -9.56 -6.54
C ILE A 203 21.25 -8.12 -6.21
N VAL A 204 21.74 -7.35 -7.19
CA VAL A 204 21.99 -5.91 -7.03
C VAL A 204 20.95 -5.13 -7.82
N GLU A 205 20.41 -4.09 -7.21
CA GLU A 205 19.39 -3.22 -7.79
C GLU A 205 19.71 -1.74 -7.51
N THR A 206 19.37 -0.86 -8.45
CA THR A 206 19.56 0.60 -8.37
C THR A 206 18.60 1.32 -9.33
N PRO A 207 18.23 2.59 -9.08
CA PRO A 207 17.52 3.40 -10.07
C PRO A 207 18.29 3.53 -11.39
N GLU A 208 17.56 3.63 -12.51
CA GLU A 208 18.16 3.67 -13.85
C GLU A 208 19.05 4.90 -14.05
N GLU A 209 18.66 6.06 -13.51
CA GLU A 209 19.45 7.29 -13.57
C GLU A 209 20.78 7.17 -12.82
N VAL A 210 20.79 6.47 -11.68
CA VAL A 210 22.01 6.22 -10.88
C VAL A 210 22.92 5.24 -11.63
N TRP A 211 22.34 4.19 -12.20
CA TRP A 211 23.06 3.21 -13.02
C TRP A 211 23.73 3.83 -14.24
N ARG A 212 23.05 4.73 -14.94
CA ARG A 212 23.61 5.50 -16.07
C ARG A 212 24.66 6.51 -15.63
N ALA A 213 24.48 7.16 -14.49
CA ALA A 213 25.44 8.14 -13.98
C ALA A 213 26.81 7.51 -13.68
N HIS A 214 26.83 6.24 -13.22
CA HIS A 214 28.04 5.44 -13.06
C HIS A 214 28.62 4.87 -14.37
N GLY A 215 27.96 5.07 -15.51
CA GLY A 215 28.40 4.58 -16.83
C GLY A 215 28.32 3.06 -16.99
N ILE A 216 27.54 2.36 -16.14
CA ILE A 216 27.43 0.89 -16.17
C ILE A 216 26.78 0.41 -17.47
N ASP A 217 25.99 1.26 -18.13
CA ASP A 217 25.40 1.00 -19.44
C ASP A 217 26.44 0.76 -20.55
N GLN A 218 27.64 1.33 -20.39
CA GLN A 218 28.76 1.23 -21.33
C GLN A 218 29.82 0.21 -20.91
N MET A 219 29.71 -0.36 -19.70
CA MET A 219 30.64 -1.36 -19.18
C MET A 219 30.45 -2.72 -19.86
N SER A 220 31.54 -3.50 -19.93
CA SER A 220 31.48 -4.93 -20.16
C SER A 220 30.71 -5.65 -19.03
N GLN A 221 30.33 -6.91 -19.27
CA GLN A 221 29.70 -7.72 -18.23
C GLN A 221 30.63 -7.86 -17.00
N GLU A 222 31.91 -8.13 -17.24
CA GLU A 222 32.94 -8.30 -16.22
C GLU A 222 33.20 -7.00 -15.45
N GLU A 223 33.26 -5.86 -16.14
CA GLU A 223 33.42 -4.54 -15.52
C GLU A 223 32.24 -4.19 -14.61
N GLY A 224 31.00 -4.43 -15.06
CA GLY A 224 29.80 -4.19 -14.26
C GLY A 224 29.71 -5.12 -13.04
N VAL A 225 30.11 -6.40 -13.17
CA VAL A 225 30.19 -7.32 -12.02
C VAL A 225 31.27 -6.85 -11.05
N LYS A 226 32.45 -6.43 -11.55
CA LYS A 226 33.55 -5.94 -10.71
C LYS A 226 33.18 -4.66 -9.96
N PHE A 227 32.40 -3.78 -10.58
CA PHE A 227 31.83 -2.61 -9.92
C PHE A 227 31.01 -3.02 -8.69
N CYS A 228 30.08 -3.97 -8.85
CA CYS A 228 29.28 -4.48 -7.73
C CYS A 228 30.14 -5.14 -6.64
N GLU A 229 31.15 -5.93 -7.02
CA GLU A 229 32.09 -6.53 -6.06
C GLU A 229 32.78 -5.48 -5.20
N ASN A 230 33.28 -4.41 -5.83
CA ASN A 230 33.98 -3.35 -5.12
C ASN A 230 33.03 -2.57 -4.20
N LEU A 231 31.82 -2.27 -4.67
CA LEU A 231 30.81 -1.53 -3.92
C LEU A 231 30.37 -2.30 -2.66
N PHE A 232 30.17 -3.61 -2.79
CA PHE A 232 29.70 -4.47 -1.70
C PHE A 232 30.80 -5.31 -1.04
N ALA A 233 32.08 -4.95 -1.23
CA ALA A 233 33.24 -5.76 -0.82
C ALA A 233 33.21 -6.16 0.66
N LYS A 234 32.72 -5.28 1.54
CA LYS A 234 32.63 -5.49 2.99
C LYS A 234 31.63 -6.57 3.41
N TYR A 235 30.73 -7.02 2.52
CA TYR A 235 29.77 -8.09 2.78
C TYR A 235 30.18 -9.42 2.15
N LEU A 236 31.17 -9.39 1.25
CA LEU A 236 31.58 -10.55 0.45
C LEU A 236 32.74 -11.32 1.08
N ASP A 237 33.40 -10.79 2.12
CA ASP A 237 34.57 -11.39 2.77
C ASP A 237 35.65 -11.87 1.76
N GLY A 238 35.83 -11.10 0.68
CA GLY A 238 36.81 -11.39 -0.37
C GLY A 238 36.38 -12.43 -1.42
N HIS A 239 35.16 -12.96 -1.35
CA HIS A 239 34.60 -13.82 -2.39
C HIS A 239 34.16 -13.02 -3.63
N GLU A 240 34.36 -13.59 -4.81
CA GLU A 240 33.94 -13.00 -6.08
C GLU A 240 32.42 -13.12 -6.33
N LEU A 241 31.90 -12.23 -7.17
CA LEU A 241 30.56 -12.30 -7.73
C LEU A 241 30.61 -12.97 -9.12
N MET A 242 29.62 -13.81 -9.39
CA MET A 242 29.55 -14.67 -10.56
C MET A 242 28.30 -14.39 -11.38
N SER A 243 28.42 -14.39 -12.71
CA SER A 243 27.31 -14.35 -13.65
C SER A 243 27.16 -15.70 -14.38
N ASN A 244 25.94 -16.21 -14.49
CA ASN A 244 25.62 -17.36 -15.33
C ASN A 244 24.94 -16.96 -16.66
N ALA A 245 24.77 -15.66 -16.93
CA ALA A 245 24.16 -15.13 -18.14
C ALA A 245 25.17 -14.94 -19.29
N LYS A 246 25.93 -15.99 -19.62
CA LYS A 246 27.03 -15.94 -20.61
C LYS A 246 26.59 -15.62 -22.05
N HIS A 247 25.29 -15.71 -22.32
CA HIS A 247 24.69 -15.42 -23.62
C HIS A 247 24.36 -13.94 -23.82
N LEU A 248 24.28 -13.16 -22.72
CA LEU A 248 24.07 -11.72 -22.76
C LEU A 248 25.42 -11.00 -22.85
N ARG A 249 25.48 -9.92 -23.63
CA ARG A 249 26.70 -9.14 -23.83
C ARG A 249 26.60 -7.76 -23.17
N GLY A 250 27.73 -7.29 -22.64
CA GLY A 250 27.85 -5.98 -22.00
C GLY A 250 26.85 -5.81 -20.86
N SER A 251 26.25 -4.63 -20.79
CA SER A 251 25.31 -4.23 -19.75
C SER A 251 23.93 -4.89 -19.83
N ALA A 252 23.65 -5.72 -20.84
CA ALA A 252 22.35 -6.37 -21.06
C ALA A 252 21.90 -7.32 -19.93
N ILE A 253 22.80 -7.72 -19.03
CA ILE A 253 22.45 -8.45 -17.80
C ILE A 253 21.65 -7.60 -16.79
N TRP A 254 21.74 -6.27 -16.90
CA TRP A 254 20.98 -5.34 -16.07
C TRP A 254 19.62 -5.11 -16.71
N ILE A 255 18.62 -5.81 -16.20
CA ILE A 255 17.26 -5.74 -16.71
C ILE A 255 16.40 -4.87 -15.81
N ARG A 256 15.36 -4.28 -16.40
CA ARG A 256 14.27 -3.68 -15.65
C ARG A 256 13.16 -4.70 -15.57
N PHE A 257 12.56 -4.86 -14.39
CA PHE A 257 11.51 -5.84 -14.20
C PHE A 257 10.24 -5.43 -14.95
N PRO A 258 9.68 -6.24 -15.86
CA PRO A 258 8.38 -5.99 -16.44
C PRO A 258 7.29 -6.63 -15.59
N ARG A 259 6.47 -5.78 -14.96
CA ARG A 259 5.22 -6.19 -14.33
C ARG A 259 4.23 -6.56 -15.44
N VAL A 260 3.73 -7.78 -15.41
CA VAL A 260 2.73 -8.30 -16.37
C VAL A 260 1.45 -8.62 -15.61
N ILE A 261 0.32 -8.17 -16.14
CA ILE A 261 -1.04 -8.54 -15.73
C ILE A 261 -1.83 -8.78 -17.00
N CYS A 262 -2.46 -9.94 -17.15
CA CYS A 262 -3.44 -10.19 -18.21
C CYS A 262 -4.86 -10.16 -17.62
N GLU A 263 -5.79 -9.46 -18.28
CA GLU A 263 -7.20 -9.44 -17.88
C GLU A 263 -7.86 -10.81 -18.07
N HIS A 264 -7.49 -11.52 -19.14
CA HIS A 264 -7.93 -12.88 -19.43
C HIS A 264 -6.73 -13.78 -19.70
N TRP A 265 -6.85 -15.06 -19.37
CA TRP A 265 -5.77 -16.05 -19.48
C TRP A 265 -6.07 -17.14 -20.49
N VAL A 266 -7.29 -17.18 -21.05
CA VAL A 266 -7.73 -18.22 -21.99
C VAL A 266 -8.04 -17.62 -23.36
N HIS A 267 -7.32 -18.08 -24.38
CA HIS A 267 -7.65 -17.85 -25.78
C HIS A 267 -8.16 -19.14 -26.42
N TRP A 268 -9.09 -19.07 -27.37
CA TRP A 268 -9.60 -20.25 -28.07
C TRP A 268 -9.23 -20.20 -29.54
N SER A 269 -8.32 -21.09 -29.95
CA SER A 269 -7.90 -21.26 -31.33
C SER A 269 -8.73 -22.32 -32.04
N ASN A 270 -8.95 -22.18 -33.34
CA ASN A 270 -9.51 -23.24 -34.17
C ASN A 270 -8.38 -23.88 -34.98
N VAL A 271 -8.11 -25.15 -34.70
CA VAL A 271 -7.01 -25.92 -35.26
C VAL A 271 -7.60 -27.16 -35.94
N ASP A 272 -7.55 -27.21 -37.26
CA ASP A 272 -8.14 -28.29 -38.08
C ASP A 272 -9.62 -28.60 -37.76
N GLY A 273 -10.41 -27.56 -37.50
CA GLY A 273 -11.84 -27.69 -37.16
C GLY A 273 -12.11 -28.04 -35.69
N LYS A 274 -11.07 -28.20 -34.88
CA LYS A 274 -11.14 -28.44 -33.44
C LYS A 274 -10.89 -27.15 -32.67
N ARG A 275 -11.74 -26.85 -31.69
CA ARG A 275 -11.55 -25.72 -30.80
C ARG A 275 -10.57 -26.10 -29.68
N VAL A 276 -9.40 -25.48 -29.64
CA VAL A 276 -8.33 -25.77 -28.69
C VAL A 276 -8.06 -24.53 -27.84
N PRO A 277 -8.19 -24.61 -26.50
CA PRO A 277 -7.83 -23.52 -25.61
C PRO A 277 -6.30 -23.39 -25.48
N VAL A 278 -5.83 -22.14 -25.49
CA VAL A 278 -4.46 -21.72 -25.25
C VAL A 278 -4.46 -20.90 -23.96
N VAL A 279 -3.93 -21.47 -22.89
CA VAL A 279 -4.04 -20.96 -21.52
C VAL A 279 -2.70 -20.42 -21.06
N LEU A 280 -2.63 -19.13 -20.69
CA LEU A 280 -1.43 -18.54 -20.10
C LEU A 280 -1.22 -19.08 -18.68
N MET A 281 0.03 -19.31 -18.29
CA MET A 281 0.38 -19.79 -16.94
C MET A 281 1.73 -19.24 -16.46
N GLY A 282 1.84 -18.92 -15.17
CA GLY A 282 3.06 -18.35 -14.58
C GLY A 282 3.42 -16.97 -15.16
N ASP A 283 4.71 -16.70 -15.35
CA ASP A 283 5.21 -15.39 -15.84
C ASP A 283 4.67 -14.99 -17.23
N ALA A 284 4.08 -15.92 -17.98
CA ALA A 284 3.39 -15.62 -19.23
C ALA A 284 2.06 -14.89 -18.97
N ALA A 285 1.33 -15.25 -17.89
CA ALA A 285 0.06 -14.65 -17.50
C ALA A 285 0.24 -13.43 -16.58
N HIS A 286 1.15 -13.54 -15.61
CA HIS A 286 1.32 -12.53 -14.57
C HIS A 286 2.68 -12.63 -13.89
N THR A 287 3.21 -11.51 -13.41
CA THR A 287 4.50 -11.49 -12.70
C THR A 287 4.40 -10.85 -11.32
N ALA A 288 5.28 -11.26 -10.41
CA ALA A 288 5.47 -10.64 -9.11
C ALA A 288 6.96 -10.33 -8.91
N HIS A 289 7.28 -9.10 -8.52
CA HIS A 289 8.67 -8.66 -8.34
C HIS A 289 9.42 -9.57 -7.36
N PHE A 290 10.69 -9.88 -7.67
CA PHE A 290 11.52 -10.81 -6.90
C PHE A 290 11.69 -10.38 -5.44
N SER A 291 11.49 -9.09 -5.13
CA SER A 291 11.56 -8.54 -3.77
C SER A 291 10.62 -9.18 -2.72
N ILE A 292 9.64 -9.98 -3.16
CA ILE A 292 8.76 -10.76 -2.26
C ILE A 292 8.84 -12.28 -2.50
N GLY A 293 9.78 -12.76 -3.33
CA GLY A 293 10.06 -14.18 -3.53
C GLY A 293 8.90 -15.05 -4.05
N SER A 294 7.90 -14.47 -4.74
CA SER A 294 6.63 -15.18 -5.02
C SER A 294 6.42 -15.63 -6.47
N GLY A 295 7.34 -15.34 -7.40
CA GLY A 295 7.15 -15.68 -8.82
C GLY A 295 7.03 -17.18 -9.09
N THR A 296 7.97 -17.99 -8.57
CA THR A 296 7.94 -19.45 -8.72
C THR A 296 6.75 -20.07 -7.98
N LYS A 297 6.40 -19.54 -6.81
CA LYS A 297 5.19 -19.92 -6.06
C LYS A 297 3.94 -19.78 -6.94
N LEU A 298 3.73 -18.62 -7.55
CA LEU A 298 2.58 -18.35 -8.41
C LEU A 298 2.49 -19.37 -9.55
N ALA A 299 3.60 -19.61 -10.24
CA ALA A 299 3.69 -20.58 -11.34
C ALA A 299 3.30 -22.01 -10.91
N LEU A 300 3.74 -22.46 -9.73
CA LEU A 300 3.42 -23.79 -9.21
C LEU A 300 1.95 -23.87 -8.76
N GLU A 301 1.44 -22.84 -8.09
CA GLU A 301 0.03 -22.80 -7.65
C GLU A 301 -0.96 -22.72 -8.82
N ASP A 302 -0.59 -22.03 -9.90
CA ASP A 302 -1.39 -22.04 -11.13
C ASP A 302 -1.50 -23.44 -11.72
N ALA A 303 -0.37 -24.15 -11.75
CA ALA A 303 -0.31 -25.53 -12.22
C ALA A 303 -1.14 -26.47 -11.33
N ILE A 304 -1.08 -26.32 -10.00
CA ILE A 304 -1.91 -27.08 -9.05
C ILE A 304 -3.39 -26.82 -9.31
N ALA A 305 -3.81 -25.54 -9.29
CA ALA A 305 -5.21 -25.17 -9.40
C ALA A 305 -5.85 -25.64 -10.71
N LEU A 306 -5.14 -25.48 -11.84
CA LEU A 306 -5.67 -25.96 -13.12
C LEU A 306 -5.70 -27.49 -13.18
N ALA A 307 -4.67 -28.18 -12.67
CA ALA A 307 -4.65 -29.64 -12.67
C ALA A 307 -5.75 -30.22 -11.76
N ASP A 308 -6.02 -29.61 -10.60
CA ASP A 308 -7.11 -30.00 -9.70
C ASP A 308 -8.48 -29.78 -10.32
N GLY A 309 -8.69 -28.62 -10.95
CA GLY A 309 -9.94 -28.34 -11.66
C GLY A 309 -10.20 -29.35 -12.78
N LEU A 310 -9.15 -29.76 -13.52
CA LEU A 310 -9.27 -30.78 -14.57
C LEU A 310 -9.50 -32.18 -13.98
N GLY A 311 -8.82 -32.56 -12.90
CA GLY A 311 -8.95 -33.89 -12.28
C GLY A 311 -8.81 -35.02 -13.30
N THR A 312 -9.81 -35.92 -13.32
CA THR A 312 -9.97 -36.98 -14.33
C THR A 312 -11.05 -36.64 -15.38
N GLN A 313 -11.44 -35.37 -15.49
CA GLN A 313 -12.50 -34.93 -16.40
C GLN A 313 -12.03 -34.94 -17.86
N GLY A 314 -12.96 -35.14 -18.78
CA GLY A 314 -12.70 -35.12 -20.22
C GLY A 314 -12.69 -33.73 -20.85
N VAL A 315 -12.40 -33.66 -22.15
CA VAL A 315 -12.31 -32.41 -22.95
C VAL A 315 -13.58 -31.55 -22.85
N ASP A 316 -14.75 -32.17 -22.67
CA ASP A 316 -16.04 -31.48 -22.60
C ASP A 316 -16.17 -30.54 -21.38
N ALA A 317 -15.39 -30.78 -20.32
CA ALA A 317 -15.41 -29.96 -19.11
C ALA A 317 -14.51 -28.71 -19.20
N LEU A 318 -13.63 -28.62 -20.22
CA LEU A 318 -12.64 -27.55 -20.34
C LEU A 318 -13.23 -26.14 -20.22
N PRO A 319 -14.35 -25.76 -20.87
CA PRO A 319 -14.86 -24.41 -20.77
C PRO A 319 -15.21 -23.98 -19.33
N GLY A 320 -15.79 -24.89 -18.53
CA GLY A 320 -16.15 -24.63 -17.14
C GLY A 320 -14.91 -24.56 -16.25
N VAL A 321 -14.04 -25.56 -16.33
CA VAL A 321 -12.82 -25.64 -15.53
C VAL A 321 -11.90 -24.44 -15.77
N LEU A 322 -11.77 -24.00 -17.02
CA LEU A 322 -10.92 -22.85 -17.36
C LEU A 322 -11.48 -21.53 -16.84
N ALA A 323 -12.81 -21.38 -16.84
CA ALA A 323 -13.46 -20.21 -16.23
C ALA A 323 -13.28 -20.20 -14.70
N ASP A 324 -13.42 -21.35 -14.05
CA ASP A 324 -13.23 -21.49 -12.60
C ASP A 324 -11.76 -21.23 -12.21
N TYR A 325 -10.81 -21.75 -12.99
CA TYR A 325 -9.37 -21.50 -12.83
C TYR A 325 -9.04 -20.01 -12.91
N GLU A 326 -9.47 -19.32 -13.98
CA GLU A 326 -9.23 -17.88 -14.15
C GLU A 326 -9.86 -17.09 -13.00
N ALA A 327 -11.11 -17.38 -12.63
CA ALA A 327 -11.82 -16.68 -11.57
C ALA A 327 -11.14 -16.86 -10.19
N ALA A 328 -10.77 -18.09 -9.83
CA ALA A 328 -10.14 -18.36 -8.54
C ALA A 328 -8.72 -17.78 -8.46
N ARG A 329 -7.90 -18.00 -9.49
CA ARG A 329 -6.49 -17.59 -9.46
C ARG A 329 -6.30 -16.09 -9.65
N SER A 330 -7.15 -15.42 -10.43
CA SER A 330 -7.04 -13.95 -10.60
C SER A 330 -7.10 -13.21 -9.27
N VAL A 331 -7.93 -13.67 -8.33
CA VAL A 331 -8.06 -13.06 -6.99
C VAL A 331 -6.78 -13.24 -6.16
N GLU A 332 -6.21 -14.45 -6.13
CA GLU A 332 -5.00 -14.74 -5.35
C GLU A 332 -3.76 -14.07 -5.94
N VAL A 333 -3.63 -14.08 -7.27
CA VAL A 333 -2.57 -13.38 -8.00
C VAL A 333 -2.62 -11.88 -7.70
N LEU A 334 -3.81 -11.27 -7.75
CA LEU A 334 -3.97 -9.84 -7.49
C LEU A 334 -3.49 -9.45 -6.08
N LYS A 335 -3.75 -10.29 -5.06
CA LYS A 335 -3.25 -10.05 -3.68
C LYS A 335 -1.72 -10.04 -3.64
N ILE A 336 -1.08 -11.00 -4.30
CA ILE A 336 0.39 -11.12 -4.33
C ILE A 336 1.01 -9.99 -5.16
N GLN A 337 0.42 -9.63 -6.29
CA GLN A 337 0.88 -8.52 -7.12
C GLN A 337 0.76 -7.16 -6.43
N ASN A 338 -0.29 -6.93 -5.65
CA ASN A 338 -0.39 -5.72 -4.82
C ASN A 338 0.75 -5.63 -3.80
N ALA A 339 1.07 -6.74 -3.12
CA ALA A 339 2.21 -6.78 -2.20
C ALA A 339 3.56 -6.59 -2.90
N ALA A 340 3.71 -7.20 -4.10
CA ALA A 340 4.89 -7.04 -4.92
C ALA A 340 5.07 -5.59 -5.38
N ARG A 341 3.99 -4.94 -5.82
CA ARG A 341 3.98 -3.52 -6.21
C ARG A 341 4.45 -2.64 -5.06
N ASN A 342 3.84 -2.76 -3.88
CA ASN A 342 4.22 -1.98 -2.70
C ASN A 342 5.70 -2.15 -2.33
N SER A 343 6.19 -3.40 -2.40
CA SER A 343 7.61 -3.70 -2.14
C SER A 343 8.53 -3.12 -3.21
N THR A 344 8.16 -3.19 -4.48
CA THR A 344 8.94 -2.66 -5.60
C THR A 344 9.05 -1.15 -5.52
N GLU A 345 7.92 -0.46 -5.31
CA GLU A 345 7.88 1.00 -5.17
C GLU A 345 8.75 1.47 -3.99
N TRP A 346 8.80 0.71 -2.89
CA TRP A 346 9.69 1.03 -1.77
C TRP A 346 11.17 0.97 -2.19
N PHE A 347 11.59 -0.07 -2.94
CA PHE A 347 12.98 -0.19 -3.44
C PHE A 347 13.33 0.80 -4.54
N GLU A 348 12.36 1.23 -5.34
CA GLU A 348 12.55 2.32 -6.32
C GLU A 348 12.67 3.69 -5.64
N THR A 349 12.25 3.81 -4.38
CA THR A 349 12.20 5.09 -3.65
C THR A 349 12.98 5.07 -2.34
N VAL A 350 14.06 4.29 -2.23
CA VAL A 350 14.91 4.22 -1.02
C VAL A 350 15.34 5.60 -0.52
N GLU A 351 15.62 6.55 -1.42
CA GLU A 351 15.97 7.94 -1.07
C GLU A 351 14.91 8.61 -0.18
N ARG A 352 13.62 8.25 -0.33
CA ARG A 352 12.53 8.75 0.53
C ARG A 352 12.78 8.45 2.01
N TYR A 353 13.40 7.31 2.30
CA TYR A 353 13.64 6.81 3.66
C TYR A 353 15.07 7.03 4.13
N ALA A 354 15.94 7.63 3.32
CA ALA A 354 17.36 7.83 3.61
C ALA A 354 17.63 8.63 4.90
N ARG A 355 16.65 9.38 5.41
CA ARG A 355 16.75 10.18 6.64
C ARG A 355 16.31 9.44 7.90
N PHE A 356 15.82 8.22 7.76
CA PHE A 356 15.37 7.44 8.91
C PHE A 356 16.57 6.99 9.73
N SER A 357 16.37 6.81 11.03
CA SER A 357 17.34 6.04 11.81
C SER A 357 17.39 4.61 11.27
N PRO A 358 18.49 3.87 11.50
CA PRO A 358 18.58 2.47 11.13
C PRO A 358 17.41 1.64 11.66
N GLU A 359 16.94 1.90 12.90
CA GLU A 359 15.81 1.20 13.51
C GLU A 359 14.51 1.39 12.70
N GLN A 360 14.16 2.64 12.37
CA GLN A 360 12.94 2.91 11.61
C GLN A 360 13.06 2.49 10.14
N PHE A 361 14.26 2.59 9.56
CA PHE A 361 14.55 2.10 8.21
C PHE A 361 14.34 0.58 8.11
N ALA A 362 14.92 -0.18 9.05
CA ALA A 362 14.77 -1.63 9.14
C ALA A 362 13.29 -2.03 9.31
N TYR A 363 12.56 -1.37 10.22
CA TYR A 363 11.13 -1.62 10.39
C TYR A 363 10.33 -1.34 9.10
N SER A 364 10.60 -0.21 8.44
CA SER A 364 9.94 0.17 7.18
C SER A 364 10.19 -0.85 6.08
N LEU A 365 11.44 -1.32 5.95
CA LEU A 365 11.83 -2.38 5.01
C LEU A 365 11.09 -3.68 5.29
N LEU A 366 11.08 -4.17 6.54
CA LEU A 366 10.41 -5.42 6.92
C LEU A 366 8.90 -5.38 6.64
N THR A 367 8.26 -4.21 6.81
CA THR A 367 6.80 -4.05 6.65
C THR A 367 6.38 -3.49 5.28
N ARG A 368 7.33 -3.26 4.35
CA ARG A 368 7.10 -2.59 3.05
C ARG A 368 5.99 -3.22 2.20
N SER A 369 5.91 -4.56 2.19
CA SER A 369 4.96 -5.30 1.36
C SER A 369 3.51 -5.18 1.84
N GLN A 370 3.32 -4.70 3.08
CA GLN A 370 2.04 -4.66 3.81
C GLN A 370 1.40 -6.03 4.09
N ARG A 371 2.08 -7.13 3.73
CA ARG A 371 1.70 -8.50 4.14
C ARG A 371 2.16 -8.82 5.55
N ILE A 372 3.34 -8.30 5.92
CA ILE A 372 3.85 -8.34 7.30
C ILE A 372 3.40 -7.05 7.96
N SER A 373 2.47 -7.17 8.90
CA SER A 373 2.03 -6.07 9.75
C SER A 373 2.79 -6.06 11.08
N HIS A 374 2.48 -5.11 11.96
CA HIS A 374 3.11 -4.98 13.26
C HIS A 374 2.87 -6.23 14.12
N GLU A 375 1.63 -6.69 14.23
CA GLU A 375 1.31 -7.89 15.01
C GLU A 375 1.80 -9.18 14.33
N ASN A 376 1.83 -9.24 12.99
CA ASN A 376 2.47 -10.38 12.32
C ASN A 376 3.98 -10.43 12.62
N LEU A 377 4.65 -9.27 12.66
CA LEU A 377 6.06 -9.20 13.01
C LEU A 377 6.29 -9.59 14.47
N ARG A 378 5.37 -9.27 15.39
CA ARG A 378 5.46 -9.70 16.79
C ARG A 378 5.35 -11.22 16.94
N VAL A 379 4.49 -11.86 16.14
CA VAL A 379 4.38 -13.33 16.10
C VAL A 379 5.69 -13.98 15.64
N ARG A 380 6.43 -13.31 14.74
CA ARG A 380 7.71 -13.79 14.21
C ARG A 380 8.85 -13.54 15.20
N ASP A 381 8.98 -12.30 15.67
CA ASP A 381 10.07 -11.86 16.52
C ASP A 381 9.59 -10.82 17.53
N ALA A 382 9.02 -11.29 18.63
CA ALA A 382 8.55 -10.44 19.72
C ALA A 382 9.69 -9.60 20.33
N GLY A 383 10.90 -10.15 20.40
CA GLY A 383 12.06 -9.45 20.96
C GLY A 383 12.47 -8.24 20.13
N TYR A 384 12.53 -8.40 18.81
CA TYR A 384 12.75 -7.29 17.88
C TYR A 384 11.65 -6.22 18.00
N VAL A 385 10.38 -6.64 17.98
CA VAL A 385 9.26 -5.69 18.03
C VAL A 385 9.24 -4.91 19.34
N GLU A 386 9.39 -5.58 20.49
CA GLU A 386 9.44 -4.90 21.79
C GLU A 386 10.64 -3.94 21.89
N GLY A 387 11.80 -4.34 21.38
CA GLY A 387 12.97 -3.46 21.32
C GLY A 387 12.74 -2.23 20.44
N TYR A 388 12.05 -2.40 19.31
CA TYR A 388 11.66 -1.30 18.43
C TYR A 388 10.62 -0.37 19.07
N GLU A 389 9.63 -0.93 19.78
CA GLU A 389 8.62 -0.17 20.51
C GLU A 389 9.25 0.67 21.61
N ASP A 390 10.18 0.11 22.38
CA ASP A 390 10.95 0.86 23.39
C ASP A 390 11.74 2.00 22.75
N TRP A 391 12.46 1.71 21.64
CA TRP A 391 13.18 2.73 20.89
C TRP A 391 12.27 3.87 20.43
N LEU A 392 11.10 3.55 19.86
CA LEU A 392 10.15 4.55 19.36
C LEU A 392 9.52 5.37 20.50
N ALA A 393 9.19 4.72 21.61
CA ALA A 393 8.68 5.35 22.81
C ALA A 393 9.70 6.35 23.39
N GLU A 394 10.97 5.96 23.48
CA GLU A 394 12.05 6.83 23.93
C GLU A 394 12.22 8.06 23.04
N HIS A 395 12.15 7.89 21.72
CA HIS A 395 12.17 8.99 20.75
C HIS A 395 10.94 9.90 20.85
N ALA A 396 9.80 9.37 21.30
CA ALA A 396 8.61 10.15 21.62
C ALA A 396 8.69 10.82 23.02
N GLY A 397 9.75 10.59 23.79
CA GLY A 397 9.97 11.22 25.09
C GLY A 397 9.33 10.48 26.27
N VAL A 398 8.98 9.21 26.11
CA VAL A 398 8.43 8.35 27.18
C VAL A 398 9.28 7.09 27.34
N LYS A 399 9.44 6.63 28.58
CA LYS A 399 10.17 5.40 28.90
C LYS A 399 9.22 4.38 29.50
N ARG A 400 9.34 3.13 29.04
CA ARG A 400 8.65 1.99 29.65
C ARG A 400 9.09 1.87 31.11
N ALA A 401 8.13 1.85 32.04
CA ALA A 401 8.42 1.57 33.43
C ALA A 401 8.66 0.07 33.64
N GLU A 402 9.42 -0.27 34.68
CA GLU A 402 9.68 -1.67 35.03
C GLU A 402 8.35 -2.41 35.30
N GLY A 403 8.16 -3.56 34.64
CA GLY A 403 6.94 -4.38 34.76
C GLY A 403 5.75 -3.95 33.89
N GLN A 404 5.88 -2.92 33.05
CA GLN A 404 4.87 -2.53 32.06
C GLN A 404 5.09 -3.21 30.70
N HIS A 405 4.04 -3.28 29.88
CA HIS A 405 4.16 -3.74 28.50
C HIS A 405 4.92 -2.71 27.66
N ALA A 406 5.55 -3.16 26.56
CA ALA A 406 6.05 -2.26 25.52
C ALA A 406 4.91 -1.34 25.06
N ILE A 407 5.22 -0.05 24.86
CA ILE A 407 4.21 0.94 24.47
C ILE A 407 3.99 0.82 22.96
N PRO A 408 2.80 0.40 22.50
CA PRO A 408 2.54 0.27 21.07
C PRO A 408 2.72 1.60 20.35
N PRO A 409 3.16 1.62 19.08
CA PRO A 409 3.40 2.84 18.33
C PRO A 409 2.21 3.81 18.36
N MET A 410 0.98 3.30 18.28
CA MET A 410 -0.25 4.10 18.35
C MET A 410 -0.42 4.87 19.67
N PHE A 411 0.18 4.40 20.76
CA PHE A 411 0.09 5.00 22.11
C PHE A 411 1.30 5.84 22.51
N THR A 412 2.28 6.00 21.60
CA THR A 412 3.35 6.98 21.81
C THR A 412 2.80 8.40 21.70
N PRO A 413 3.25 9.35 22.55
CA PRO A 413 2.81 10.74 22.48
C PRO A 413 3.32 11.42 21.20
N PHE A 414 2.63 12.49 20.79
CA PHE A 414 3.05 13.33 19.68
C PHE A 414 3.00 14.80 20.09
N ARG A 415 4.06 15.56 19.78
CA ARG A 415 4.13 16.98 20.08
C ARG A 415 4.13 17.80 18.80
N ALA A 416 3.22 18.78 18.73
CA ALA A 416 3.22 19.83 17.73
C ALA A 416 3.14 21.17 18.46
N ARG A 417 4.08 22.09 18.18
CA ARG A 417 4.23 23.35 18.92
C ARG A 417 4.30 23.09 20.45
N GLU A 418 3.44 23.74 21.23
CA GLU A 418 3.33 23.56 22.68
C GLU A 418 2.32 22.47 23.08
N LEU A 419 1.58 21.91 22.11
CA LEU A 419 0.59 20.88 22.38
C LEU A 419 1.21 19.48 22.31
N THR A 420 0.98 18.69 23.35
CA THR A 420 1.27 17.25 23.36
C THR A 420 -0.03 16.46 23.33
N LEU A 421 -0.18 15.60 22.33
CA LEU A 421 -1.18 14.55 22.28
C LEU A 421 -0.66 13.33 23.02
N LYS A 422 -1.52 12.71 23.84
CA LYS A 422 -1.19 11.53 24.64
C LYS A 422 -0.95 10.26 23.82
N ASN A 423 -1.46 10.22 22.58
CA ASN A 423 -1.32 9.11 21.65
C ASN A 423 -1.51 9.59 20.20
N ARG A 424 -1.35 8.70 19.23
CA ARG A 424 -1.38 9.00 17.79
C ARG A 424 -2.77 8.95 17.15
N ILE A 425 -3.82 8.75 17.95
CA ILE A 425 -5.18 8.52 17.45
C ILE A 425 -5.95 9.83 17.34
N VAL A 426 -6.51 10.05 16.15
CA VAL A 426 -7.37 11.18 15.84
C VAL A 426 -8.76 10.67 15.45
N MET A 427 -9.82 11.23 16.03
CA MET A 427 -11.16 11.11 15.43
C MET A 427 -11.27 12.12 14.29
N SER A 428 -11.40 11.65 13.05
CA SER A 428 -11.50 12.51 11.86
C SER A 428 -12.76 13.39 11.90
N PRO A 429 -12.78 14.58 11.29
CA PRO A 429 -13.99 15.39 11.19
C PRO A 429 -15.03 14.66 10.33
N MET A 430 -16.25 14.51 10.84
CA MET A 430 -17.35 13.78 10.21
C MET A 430 -18.62 14.61 10.30
N ALA A 431 -19.16 15.05 9.16
CA ALA A 431 -20.38 15.84 9.12
C ALA A 431 -21.57 15.05 9.71
N MET A 432 -22.16 15.57 10.77
CA MET A 432 -23.29 14.95 11.48
C MET A 432 -24.63 15.55 11.05
N TYR A 433 -24.59 16.70 10.36
CA TYR A 433 -25.76 17.38 9.83
C TYR A 433 -26.87 17.62 10.87
N SER A 434 -26.47 17.92 12.11
CA SER A 434 -27.35 17.97 13.28
C SER A 434 -27.45 19.36 13.93
N ALA A 435 -26.90 20.39 13.29
CA ALA A 435 -27.01 21.77 13.74
C ALA A 435 -28.31 22.43 13.26
N VAL A 436 -28.79 23.43 13.99
CA VAL A 436 -29.93 24.26 13.59
C VAL A 436 -29.42 25.69 13.42
N ASP A 437 -29.58 26.26 12.22
CA ASP A 437 -29.03 27.57 11.86
C ASP A 437 -27.51 27.71 12.17
N GLY A 438 -26.79 26.60 11.98
CA GLY A 438 -25.37 26.49 12.29
C GLY A 438 -25.03 26.41 13.78
N VAL A 439 -26.00 26.45 14.70
CA VAL A 439 -25.75 26.32 16.14
C VAL A 439 -25.63 24.83 16.52
N PRO A 440 -24.48 24.36 17.04
CA PRO A 440 -24.35 23.00 17.53
C PRO A 440 -25.18 22.80 18.81
N GLY A 441 -26.01 21.75 18.83
CA GLY A 441 -26.83 21.39 20.00
C GLY A 441 -26.30 20.20 20.80
N ASP A 442 -27.16 19.64 21.65
CA ASP A 442 -26.85 18.51 22.56
C ASP A 442 -26.40 17.25 21.82
N PHE A 443 -26.82 17.05 20.57
CA PHE A 443 -26.30 15.97 19.74
C PHE A 443 -24.76 16.04 19.64
N HIS A 444 -24.20 17.21 19.32
CA HIS A 444 -22.75 17.40 19.19
C HIS A 444 -22.05 17.26 20.54
N LEU A 445 -22.66 17.75 21.63
CA LEU A 445 -22.13 17.58 22.98
C LEU A 445 -21.97 16.09 23.34
N VAL A 446 -23.02 15.30 23.16
CA VAL A 446 -22.99 13.85 23.46
C VAL A 446 -22.08 13.11 22.47
N HIS A 447 -22.14 13.47 21.19
CA HIS A 447 -21.32 12.87 20.15
C HIS A 447 -19.83 13.07 20.43
N LEU A 448 -19.36 14.30 20.56
CA LEU A 448 -17.95 14.62 20.79
C LEU A 448 -17.50 14.22 22.19
N GLY A 449 -18.34 14.46 23.21
CA GLY A 449 -18.03 14.10 24.59
C GLY A 449 -17.80 12.60 24.79
N SER A 450 -18.59 11.75 24.14
CA SER A 450 -18.39 10.29 24.22
C SER A 450 -17.08 9.82 23.56
N ARG A 451 -16.66 10.42 22.45
CA ARG A 451 -15.38 10.07 21.79
C ARG A 451 -14.17 10.64 22.53
N ALA A 452 -14.32 11.80 23.18
CA ALA A 452 -13.28 12.34 24.07
C ALA A 452 -12.99 11.39 25.23
N LEU A 453 -14.03 10.80 25.83
CA LEU A 453 -13.90 9.76 26.86
C LEU A 453 -13.40 8.41 26.32
N GLY A 454 -13.45 8.23 24.99
CA GLY A 454 -13.13 6.99 24.28
C GLY A 454 -11.65 6.72 24.01
N GLY A 455 -10.75 7.55 24.55
CA GLY A 455 -9.31 7.29 24.57
C GLY A 455 -8.48 7.91 23.45
N ALA A 456 -9.09 8.51 22.43
CA ALA A 456 -8.36 9.19 21.35
C ALA A 456 -7.50 10.36 21.90
N GLY A 457 -6.35 10.63 21.26
CA GLY A 457 -5.48 11.74 21.62
C GLY A 457 -6.07 13.08 21.21
N MET A 458 -6.75 13.11 20.07
CA MET A 458 -7.46 14.28 19.57
C MET A 458 -8.79 13.89 18.93
N ILE A 459 -9.83 14.68 19.16
CA ILE A 459 -11.09 14.62 18.42
C ILE A 459 -11.24 15.87 17.58
N VAL A 460 -11.65 15.74 16.31
CA VAL A 460 -11.85 16.87 15.41
C VAL A 460 -13.34 17.08 15.20
N ALA A 461 -13.84 18.27 15.53
CA ALA A 461 -15.20 18.67 15.21
C ALA A 461 -15.40 18.67 13.70
N GLU A 462 -16.61 18.34 13.25
CA GLU A 462 -16.96 18.31 11.82
C GLU A 462 -16.71 19.66 11.12
N MET A 463 -16.60 19.64 9.78
CA MET A 463 -16.40 20.85 8.99
C MET A 463 -17.41 21.92 9.40
N THR A 464 -16.91 22.95 10.05
CA THR A 464 -17.71 24.04 10.59
C THR A 464 -17.61 25.23 9.65
N CYS A 465 -18.76 25.69 9.20
CA CYS A 465 -18.87 26.59 8.08
C CYS A 465 -18.61 28.04 8.52
N VAL A 466 -17.80 28.76 7.75
CA VAL A 466 -17.34 30.12 8.10
C VAL A 466 -18.39 31.21 7.90
N SER A 467 -19.45 30.92 7.16
CA SER A 467 -20.57 31.82 6.84
C SER A 467 -21.86 31.01 6.56
N PRO A 468 -23.05 31.64 6.53
CA PRO A 468 -24.29 30.93 6.22
C PRO A 468 -24.32 30.28 4.82
N ASP A 469 -23.68 30.91 3.82
CA ASP A 469 -23.56 30.42 2.44
C ASP A 469 -22.40 29.43 2.26
N ALA A 470 -21.53 29.26 3.26
CA ALA A 470 -20.46 28.27 3.29
C ALA A 470 -20.93 26.83 3.58
N ARG A 471 -22.20 26.65 3.96
CA ARG A 471 -22.73 25.34 4.38
C ARG A 471 -22.84 24.33 3.24
N ILE A 472 -22.60 23.05 3.58
CA ILE A 472 -22.94 21.93 2.69
C ILE A 472 -24.46 21.78 2.67
N THR A 473 -25.05 21.60 3.86
CA THR A 473 -26.48 21.37 4.07
C THR A 473 -27.02 22.31 5.15
N PRO A 474 -28.36 22.46 5.29
CA PRO A 474 -28.96 23.21 6.39
C PRO A 474 -28.55 22.72 7.78
N GLY A 475 -28.19 21.44 7.91
CA GLY A 475 -27.77 20.80 9.17
C GLY A 475 -26.29 21.00 9.54
N CYS A 476 -25.49 21.66 8.69
CA CYS A 476 -24.07 21.90 8.97
C CYS A 476 -23.88 22.94 10.09
N PRO A 477 -22.93 22.71 11.03
CA PRO A 477 -22.60 23.71 12.03
C PRO A 477 -21.85 24.89 11.42
N GLY A 478 -21.89 26.00 12.16
CA GLY A 478 -21.29 27.28 11.79
C GLY A 478 -20.37 27.84 12.85
N LEU A 479 -19.56 28.82 12.45
CA LEU A 479 -18.76 29.65 13.35
C LEU A 479 -18.67 31.11 12.86
N TRP A 480 -19.77 31.63 12.32
CA TRP A 480 -19.85 33.00 11.78
C TRP A 480 -20.37 34.03 12.78
N ASN A 481 -20.86 33.59 13.95
CA ASN A 481 -21.37 34.47 14.99
C ASN A 481 -21.06 33.97 16.40
N ASP A 482 -21.36 34.83 17.37
CA ASP A 482 -21.02 34.64 18.78
C ASP A 482 -21.90 33.58 19.47
N THR A 483 -23.16 33.44 19.05
CA THR A 483 -24.04 32.35 19.54
C THR A 483 -23.44 30.98 19.23
N GLN A 484 -22.87 30.82 18.03
CA GLN A 484 -22.21 29.58 17.62
C GLN A 484 -20.90 29.36 18.38
N ARG A 485 -20.10 30.41 18.59
CA ARG A 485 -18.91 30.36 19.44
C ARG A 485 -19.25 29.86 20.84
N ASP A 486 -20.27 30.44 21.47
CA ASP A 486 -20.65 30.09 22.86
C ASP A 486 -21.18 28.66 22.95
N ALA A 487 -21.91 28.20 21.94
CA ALA A 487 -22.37 26.81 21.85
C ALA A 487 -21.21 25.82 21.69
N TRP A 488 -20.21 26.14 20.84
CA TRP A 488 -19.00 25.34 20.73
C TRP A 488 -18.16 25.36 22.01
N LYS A 489 -18.05 26.52 22.67
CA LYS A 489 -17.34 26.67 23.95
C LYS A 489 -17.88 25.71 25.01
N ARG A 490 -19.19 25.54 25.12
CA ARG A 490 -19.80 24.54 26.03
C ARG A 490 -19.29 23.12 25.78
N ILE A 491 -19.09 22.74 24.51
CA ILE A 491 -18.59 21.41 24.14
C ILE A 491 -17.10 21.29 24.46
N VAL A 492 -16.30 22.30 24.12
CA VAL A 492 -14.86 22.35 24.43
C VAL A 492 -14.64 22.26 25.95
N ASP A 493 -15.36 23.07 26.72
CA ASP A 493 -15.28 23.08 28.19
C ASP A 493 -15.63 21.71 28.78
N PHE A 494 -16.64 21.01 28.23
CA PHE A 494 -16.96 19.64 28.65
C PHE A 494 -15.82 18.66 28.35
N VAL A 495 -15.22 18.73 27.17
CA VAL A 495 -14.12 17.83 26.77
C VAL A 495 -12.90 18.04 27.66
N HIS A 496 -12.52 19.30 27.91
CA HIS A 496 -11.39 19.63 28.78
C HIS A 496 -11.63 19.31 30.25
N ALA A 497 -12.86 19.45 30.75
CA ALA A 497 -13.19 19.11 32.13
C ALA A 497 -13.36 17.61 32.35
N GLY A 498 -13.85 16.88 31.34
CA GLY A 498 -14.25 15.47 31.45
C GLY A 498 -13.21 14.47 30.95
N SER A 499 -12.20 14.91 30.21
CA SER A 499 -11.22 14.02 29.58
C SER A 499 -9.84 14.67 29.41
N ASP A 500 -8.87 13.85 29.04
CA ASP A 500 -7.51 14.22 28.64
C ASP A 500 -7.35 14.34 27.11
N ALA A 501 -8.42 14.16 26.34
CA ALA A 501 -8.41 14.33 24.89
C ALA A 501 -8.31 15.82 24.51
N LYS A 502 -7.62 16.09 23.40
CA LYS A 502 -7.61 17.43 22.78
C LYS A 502 -8.75 17.56 21.80
N ILE A 503 -9.23 18.77 21.58
CA ILE A 503 -10.30 19.05 20.62
C ILE A 503 -9.85 20.04 19.56
N ALA A 504 -10.02 19.65 18.30
CA ALA A 504 -9.70 20.44 17.13
C ALA A 504 -10.97 20.94 16.42
N MET A 505 -10.85 22.06 15.72
CA MET A 505 -11.89 22.62 14.88
C MET A 505 -11.45 22.58 13.41
N GLN A 506 -12.21 21.92 12.55
CA GLN A 506 -12.04 22.05 11.11
C GLN A 506 -12.94 23.16 10.58
N ILE A 507 -12.36 24.22 9.99
CA ILE A 507 -13.13 25.29 9.33
C ILE A 507 -13.09 25.15 7.82
N GLY A 508 -14.23 25.40 7.16
CA GLY A 508 -14.35 25.22 5.72
C GLY A 508 -15.50 25.98 5.08
N HIS A 509 -15.52 25.94 3.74
CA HIS A 509 -16.57 26.53 2.92
C HIS A 509 -16.90 25.58 1.77
N ALA A 510 -18.17 25.15 1.66
CA ALA A 510 -18.58 24.10 0.73
C ALA A 510 -18.44 24.49 -0.75
N GLY A 511 -18.50 25.78 -1.06
CA GLY A 511 -18.30 26.30 -2.41
C GLY A 511 -19.34 25.72 -3.36
N ARG A 512 -18.89 25.15 -4.49
CA ARG A 512 -19.77 24.52 -5.49
C ARG A 512 -20.53 23.27 -5.02
N LYS A 513 -20.21 22.75 -3.84
CA LYS A 513 -20.89 21.59 -3.21
C LYS A 513 -21.86 21.99 -2.10
N GLY A 514 -22.10 23.28 -1.92
CA GLY A 514 -23.06 23.79 -0.94
C GLY A 514 -24.52 23.66 -1.38
N SER A 515 -25.43 24.02 -0.49
CA SER A 515 -26.88 24.04 -0.75
C SER A 515 -27.45 22.67 -1.17
N THR A 516 -27.02 21.61 -0.48
CA THR A 516 -27.47 20.23 -0.71
C THR A 516 -28.33 19.71 0.45
N ARG A 517 -29.07 18.64 0.19
CA ARG A 517 -29.88 17.93 1.18
C ARG A 517 -29.01 17.27 2.24
N LEU A 518 -29.62 16.93 3.37
CA LEU A 518 -29.00 16.04 4.36
C LEU A 518 -28.65 14.72 3.67
N ALA A 519 -27.54 14.09 4.10
CA ALA A 519 -26.99 12.94 3.38
C ALA A 519 -27.99 11.77 3.22
N TRP A 520 -28.85 11.54 4.22
CA TRP A 520 -29.89 10.50 4.19
C TRP A 520 -31.12 10.85 3.36
N ASP A 521 -31.29 12.12 2.96
CA ASP A 521 -32.38 12.61 2.09
C ASP A 521 -31.96 12.75 0.62
N GLY A 522 -30.72 12.37 0.31
CA GLY A 522 -30.13 12.42 -1.03
C GLY A 522 -28.77 13.12 -1.01
N ILE A 523 -27.70 12.34 -0.85
CA ILE A 523 -26.32 12.85 -0.87
C ILE A 523 -26.03 13.62 -2.16
N ASP A 524 -25.38 14.78 -2.02
CA ASP A 524 -25.01 15.71 -3.09
C ASP A 524 -26.17 16.25 -3.95
N GLN A 525 -27.42 15.95 -3.60
CA GLN A 525 -28.59 16.47 -4.30
C GLN A 525 -28.92 17.88 -3.82
N PRO A 526 -29.29 18.81 -4.72
CA PRO A 526 -29.69 20.15 -4.32
C PRO A 526 -30.95 20.11 -3.44
N LEU A 527 -31.12 21.15 -2.62
CA LEU A 527 -32.36 21.34 -1.87
C LEU A 527 -33.56 21.46 -2.83
N ALA A 528 -34.72 20.96 -2.41
CA ALA A 528 -35.96 21.11 -3.20
C ALA A 528 -36.41 22.58 -3.27
N GLU A 529 -36.22 23.32 -2.18
CA GLU A 529 -36.54 24.75 -2.04
C GLU A 529 -35.53 25.41 -1.09
N GLY A 530 -35.44 26.74 -1.14
CA GLY A 530 -34.57 27.50 -0.22
C GLY A 530 -33.07 27.40 -0.53
N ASN A 531 -32.68 27.08 -1.77
CA ASN A 531 -31.27 27.11 -2.17
C ASN A 531 -30.68 28.52 -2.04
N TRP A 532 -29.44 28.61 -1.55
CA TRP A 532 -28.67 29.86 -1.54
C TRP A 532 -27.68 29.93 -2.72
N PRO A 533 -27.28 31.13 -3.17
CA PRO A 533 -26.29 31.26 -4.24
C PRO A 533 -24.96 30.61 -3.87
N LEU A 534 -24.38 29.86 -4.80
CA LEU A 534 -23.06 29.25 -4.65
C LEU A 534 -21.98 30.09 -5.32
N ILE A 535 -20.76 30.04 -4.77
CA ILE A 535 -19.55 30.64 -5.32
C ILE A 535 -18.43 29.60 -5.39
N SER A 536 -17.55 29.73 -6.39
CA SER A 536 -16.38 28.85 -6.59
C SER A 536 -15.32 29.52 -7.46
N ALA A 537 -14.18 28.83 -7.65
CA ALA A 537 -13.12 29.27 -8.55
C ALA A 537 -13.61 29.53 -9.98
N SER A 538 -14.49 28.67 -10.50
CA SER A 538 -15.09 28.75 -11.85
C SER A 538 -16.55 28.28 -11.84
N PRO A 539 -17.35 28.63 -12.87
CA PRO A 539 -18.79 28.35 -12.92
C PRO A 539 -19.08 26.91 -13.38
N LEU A 540 -18.56 25.93 -12.64
CA LEU A 540 -18.68 24.50 -12.94
C LEU A 540 -19.48 23.79 -11.85
N PRO A 541 -20.64 23.18 -12.15
CA PRO A 541 -21.40 22.41 -11.16
C PRO A 541 -20.63 21.17 -10.70
N TYR A 542 -20.99 20.63 -9.52
CA TYR A 542 -20.36 19.40 -9.01
C TYR A 542 -20.87 18.14 -9.74
N ILE A 543 -22.19 18.05 -9.92
CA ILE A 543 -22.86 17.05 -10.77
C ILE A 543 -23.47 17.81 -11.95
N GLU A 544 -23.06 17.46 -13.16
CA GLU A 544 -23.59 18.02 -14.41
C GLU A 544 -25.11 17.82 -14.47
N ASP A 545 -25.83 18.86 -14.91
CA ASP A 545 -27.30 18.91 -15.02
C ASP A 545 -28.11 18.68 -13.72
N VAL A 546 -27.45 18.49 -12.57
CA VAL A 546 -28.11 18.20 -11.28
C VAL A 546 -27.78 19.25 -10.22
N SER A 547 -26.50 19.57 -10.02
CA SER A 547 -26.08 20.56 -9.02
C SER A 547 -26.28 21.99 -9.52
N GLN A 548 -26.49 22.93 -8.59
CA GLN A 548 -26.49 24.36 -8.93
C GLN A 548 -25.12 24.79 -9.47
N THR A 549 -25.12 25.53 -10.58
CA THR A 549 -23.89 26.14 -11.11
C THR A 549 -23.45 27.29 -10.20
N PRO A 550 -22.23 27.24 -9.63
CA PRO A 550 -21.73 28.34 -8.81
C PRO A 550 -21.42 29.55 -9.69
N ARG A 551 -21.47 30.74 -9.09
CA ARG A 551 -20.90 31.93 -9.70
C ARG A 551 -19.38 31.91 -9.53
N GLU A 552 -18.65 32.33 -10.57
CA GLU A 552 -17.22 32.59 -10.45
C GLU A 552 -16.95 33.71 -9.45
N MET A 553 -16.04 33.49 -8.51
CA MET A 553 -15.67 34.48 -7.50
C MET A 553 -14.95 35.68 -8.13
N THR A 554 -15.34 36.87 -7.68
CA THR A 554 -14.60 38.12 -7.87
C THR A 554 -13.56 38.30 -6.76
N ARG A 555 -12.64 39.25 -6.91
CA ARG A 555 -11.70 39.63 -5.83
C ARG A 555 -12.43 40.05 -4.54
N ALA A 556 -13.55 40.77 -4.66
CA ALA A 556 -14.35 41.16 -3.51
C ALA A 556 -14.98 39.94 -2.79
N ASP A 557 -15.41 38.91 -3.54
CA ASP A 557 -15.88 37.66 -2.93
C ASP A 557 -14.73 36.94 -2.21
N MET A 558 -13.55 36.91 -2.81
CA MET A 558 -12.34 36.31 -2.23
C MET A 558 -11.94 37.02 -0.93
N ASP A 559 -11.99 38.36 -0.89
CA ASP A 559 -11.70 39.12 0.33
C ASP A 559 -12.74 38.90 1.43
N ARG A 560 -14.04 38.91 1.08
CA ARG A 560 -15.11 38.61 2.05
C ARG A 560 -14.93 37.22 2.66
N VAL A 561 -14.74 36.19 1.83
CA VAL A 561 -14.58 34.81 2.31
C VAL A 561 -13.33 34.67 3.17
N LYS A 562 -12.21 35.28 2.77
CA LYS A 562 -10.99 35.33 3.60
C LYS A 562 -11.28 35.92 4.97
N ASP A 563 -12.01 37.03 5.05
CA ASP A 563 -12.42 37.64 6.32
C ASP A 563 -13.35 36.74 7.12
N ASP A 564 -14.25 35.99 6.48
CA ASP A 564 -15.10 34.98 7.14
C ASP A 564 -14.25 33.88 7.80
N PHE A 565 -13.24 33.37 7.12
CA PHE A 565 -12.27 32.42 7.68
C PHE A 565 -11.51 33.00 8.88
N VAL A 566 -11.05 34.25 8.78
CA VAL A 566 -10.36 34.96 9.87
C VAL A 566 -11.26 35.09 11.10
N HIS A 567 -12.52 35.49 10.91
CA HIS A 567 -13.48 35.63 12.01
C HIS A 567 -13.80 34.28 12.65
N ALA A 568 -13.98 33.22 11.87
CA ALA A 568 -14.20 31.88 12.38
C ALA A 568 -12.99 31.37 13.19
N ALA A 569 -11.76 31.61 12.72
CA ALA A 569 -10.54 31.22 13.43
C ALA A 569 -10.39 31.94 14.78
N ARG A 570 -10.69 33.25 14.85
CA ARG A 570 -10.72 34.00 16.12
C ARG A 570 -11.73 33.40 17.09
N ARG A 571 -12.95 33.12 16.62
CA ARG A 571 -13.98 32.49 17.45
C ARG A 571 -13.60 31.09 17.89
N ALA A 572 -12.92 30.31 17.06
CA ALA A 572 -12.40 29.00 17.47
C ALA A 572 -11.37 29.14 18.60
N ALA A 573 -10.50 30.15 18.53
CA ALA A 573 -9.53 30.41 19.59
C ALA A 573 -10.22 30.84 20.89
N GLU A 574 -11.20 31.74 20.81
CA GLU A 574 -12.03 32.20 21.94
C GLU A 574 -12.85 31.07 22.56
N ALA A 575 -13.37 30.15 21.76
CA ALA A 575 -14.08 28.96 22.23
C ALA A 575 -13.18 27.93 22.91
N GLY A 576 -11.86 28.07 22.78
CA GLY A 576 -10.86 27.29 23.51
C GLY A 576 -10.29 26.09 22.77
N PHE A 577 -10.57 25.89 21.48
CA PHE A 577 -10.04 24.75 20.71
C PHE A 577 -8.51 24.67 20.78
N ASP A 578 -7.96 23.46 20.85
CA ASP A 578 -6.52 23.22 21.00
C ASP A 578 -5.77 23.28 19.67
N TRP A 579 -6.49 23.02 18.58
CA TRP A 579 -5.96 22.84 17.23
C TRP A 579 -6.95 23.36 16.20
N LEU A 580 -6.44 23.92 15.10
CA LEU A 580 -7.25 24.36 13.97
C LEU A 580 -6.87 23.59 12.70
N GLU A 581 -7.84 23.13 11.93
CA GLU A 581 -7.63 22.52 10.62
C GLU A 581 -8.30 23.35 9.52
N LEU A 582 -7.53 23.75 8.51
CA LEU A 582 -8.06 24.40 7.32
C LEU A 582 -8.48 23.36 6.28
N HIS A 583 -9.73 23.40 5.83
CA HIS A 583 -10.23 22.42 4.87
C HIS A 583 -9.97 22.85 3.41
N CYS A 584 -8.93 22.26 2.81
CA CYS A 584 -8.50 22.45 1.42
C CYS A 584 -8.68 21.16 0.58
N ALA A 585 -9.70 20.35 0.88
CA ALA A 585 -9.90 19.02 0.29
C ALA A 585 -11.34 18.81 -0.19
N HIS A 586 -11.58 17.64 -0.76
CA HIS A 586 -12.90 17.07 -1.08
C HIS A 586 -13.77 17.90 -2.02
N GLY A 587 -13.16 18.73 -2.86
CA GLY A 587 -13.87 19.54 -3.85
C GLY A 587 -14.64 20.72 -3.29
N TYR A 588 -14.48 21.03 -1.99
CA TYR A 588 -15.00 22.24 -1.38
C TYR A 588 -14.22 23.47 -1.86
N LEU A 589 -14.52 24.66 -1.35
CA LEU A 589 -14.10 25.92 -1.97
C LEU A 589 -12.58 26.02 -2.20
N LEU A 590 -11.75 25.82 -1.17
CA LEU A 590 -10.30 25.95 -1.35
C LEU A 590 -9.74 24.82 -2.21
N SER A 591 -10.28 23.60 -2.10
CA SER A 591 -9.96 22.49 -3.00
C SER A 591 -10.34 22.80 -4.45
N SER A 592 -11.41 23.57 -4.68
CA SER A 592 -11.86 23.90 -6.03
C SER A 592 -10.98 24.94 -6.71
N PHE A 593 -10.28 25.77 -5.95
CA PHE A 593 -9.17 26.59 -6.45
C PHE A 593 -7.94 25.75 -6.74
N ILE A 594 -7.61 24.78 -5.88
CA ILE A 594 -6.42 23.95 -6.04
C ILE A 594 -6.55 23.04 -7.26
N SER A 595 -7.67 22.34 -7.48
CA SER A 595 -7.74 21.37 -8.58
C SER A 595 -7.86 22.04 -9.96
N PRO A 596 -7.06 21.63 -10.96
CA PRO A 596 -7.21 22.11 -12.34
C PRO A 596 -8.51 21.64 -13.01
N LEU A 597 -9.19 20.62 -12.46
CA LEU A 597 -10.48 20.16 -12.97
C LEU A 597 -11.59 21.18 -12.71
N THR A 598 -11.42 21.99 -11.66
CA THR A 598 -12.47 22.86 -11.12
C THR A 598 -12.12 24.34 -11.17
N ASN A 599 -10.84 24.65 -11.38
CA ASN A 599 -10.34 26.01 -11.57
C ASN A 599 -9.91 26.20 -13.03
N GLN A 600 -10.80 26.83 -13.80
CA GLN A 600 -10.60 27.21 -15.21
C GLN A 600 -10.40 28.72 -15.36
N ARG A 601 -9.97 29.41 -14.28
CA ARG A 601 -9.73 30.85 -14.33
C ARG A 601 -8.57 31.18 -15.26
N ALA A 602 -8.67 32.30 -15.96
CA ALA A 602 -7.62 32.84 -16.83
C ALA A 602 -6.80 33.96 -16.17
N ASP A 603 -7.10 34.31 -14.91
CA ASP A 603 -6.37 35.30 -14.13
C ASP A 603 -5.24 34.66 -13.28
N GLU A 604 -4.63 35.45 -12.41
CA GLU A 604 -3.53 35.05 -11.53
C GLU A 604 -3.90 34.01 -10.45
N TYR A 605 -5.16 33.57 -10.40
CA TYR A 605 -5.64 32.51 -9.50
C TYR A 605 -5.95 31.20 -10.23
N GLY A 606 -5.68 31.08 -11.54
CA GLY A 606 -5.87 29.86 -12.33
C GLY A 606 -4.67 29.46 -13.19
N GLY A 607 -4.78 28.30 -13.85
CA GLY A 607 -3.72 27.74 -14.69
C GLY A 607 -2.65 26.98 -13.90
N SER A 608 -1.48 27.59 -13.69
CA SER A 608 -0.35 26.94 -13.01
C SER A 608 -0.70 26.52 -11.58
N LEU A 609 0.00 25.52 -11.03
CA LEU A 609 -0.18 25.11 -9.62
C LEU A 609 0.07 26.28 -8.65
N GLU A 610 1.07 27.12 -8.93
CA GLU A 610 1.35 28.33 -8.15
C GLU A 610 0.13 29.27 -8.09
N ASN A 611 -0.46 29.59 -9.24
CA ASN A 611 -1.64 30.45 -9.31
C ASN A 611 -2.86 29.82 -8.62
N ARG A 612 -3.08 28.52 -8.84
CA ARG A 612 -4.17 27.77 -8.19
C ARG A 612 -4.04 27.72 -6.66
N LEU A 613 -2.81 27.75 -6.14
CA LEU A 613 -2.52 27.81 -4.70
C LEU A 613 -2.58 29.22 -4.11
N ARG A 614 -2.52 30.28 -4.93
CA ARG A 614 -2.44 31.67 -4.46
C ARG A 614 -3.54 32.03 -3.47
N TYR A 615 -4.81 31.80 -3.83
CA TYR A 615 -5.92 32.13 -2.94
C TYR A 615 -6.00 31.22 -1.68
N PRO A 616 -5.88 29.87 -1.79
CA PRO A 616 -5.75 29.02 -0.60
C PRO A 616 -4.64 29.44 0.38
N LEU A 617 -3.48 29.88 -0.13
CA LEU A 617 -2.37 30.38 0.70
C LEU A 617 -2.67 31.75 1.30
N GLU A 618 -3.31 32.68 0.58
CA GLU A 618 -3.79 33.95 1.15
C GLU A 618 -4.72 33.73 2.35
N VAL A 619 -5.67 32.80 2.22
CA VAL A 619 -6.58 32.43 3.31
C VAL A 619 -5.81 31.79 4.45
N PHE A 620 -4.89 30.87 4.16
CA PHE A 620 -4.08 30.22 5.18
C PHE A 620 -3.26 31.22 5.98
N HIS A 621 -2.54 32.14 5.33
CA HIS A 621 -1.76 33.18 6.00
C HIS A 621 -2.64 34.06 6.91
N ALA A 622 -3.77 34.54 6.40
CA ALA A 622 -4.69 35.38 7.18
C ALA A 622 -5.24 34.65 8.42
N VAL A 623 -5.54 33.36 8.29
CA VAL A 623 -5.98 32.52 9.42
C VAL A 623 -4.83 32.26 10.40
N ARG A 624 -3.64 31.94 9.90
CA ARG A 624 -2.45 31.67 10.72
C ARG A 624 -2.03 32.89 11.55
N ASP A 625 -2.21 34.10 11.02
CA ASP A 625 -1.92 35.38 11.70
C ASP A 625 -2.81 35.63 12.92
N VAL A 626 -4.05 35.13 12.92
CA VAL A 626 -4.99 35.32 14.03
C VAL A 626 -5.10 34.10 14.96
N TRP A 627 -4.68 32.92 14.51
CA TRP A 627 -4.62 31.72 15.33
C TRP A 627 -3.42 31.78 16.28
N PRO A 628 -3.55 31.45 17.59
CA PRO A 628 -2.45 31.53 18.55
C PRO A 628 -1.22 30.74 18.09
N SER A 629 -0.04 31.36 18.06
CA SER A 629 1.20 30.76 17.53
C SER A 629 1.67 29.51 18.30
N ALA A 630 1.33 29.40 19.58
CA ALA A 630 1.60 28.23 20.42
C ALA A 630 0.74 27.01 20.04
N LYS A 631 -0.39 27.22 19.35
CA LYS A 631 -1.34 26.17 18.96
C LYS A 631 -1.09 25.68 17.53
N PRO A 632 -1.15 24.36 17.29
CA PRO A 632 -0.95 23.83 15.95
C PRO A 632 -2.06 24.23 14.97
N MET A 633 -1.71 24.28 13.70
CA MET A 633 -2.63 24.43 12.58
C MET A 633 -2.30 23.42 11.47
N SER A 634 -3.25 22.55 11.12
CA SER A 634 -3.13 21.60 10.02
C SER A 634 -3.89 22.07 8.77
N VAL A 635 -3.56 21.48 7.62
CA VAL A 635 -4.31 21.65 6.37
C VAL A 635 -4.72 20.28 5.86
N ARG A 636 -6.01 20.10 5.60
CA ARG A 636 -6.51 18.89 4.94
C ARG A 636 -6.51 19.07 3.44
N ILE A 637 -5.87 18.16 2.69
CA ILE A 637 -5.80 18.20 1.22
C ILE A 637 -6.37 16.94 0.58
N SER A 638 -6.82 17.06 -0.67
CA SER A 638 -7.02 15.91 -1.55
C SER A 638 -5.71 15.64 -2.30
N ALA A 639 -5.00 14.58 -1.93
CA ALA A 639 -3.70 14.24 -2.51
C ALA A 639 -3.77 13.55 -3.89
N HIS A 640 -4.99 13.23 -4.34
CA HIS A 640 -5.26 12.66 -5.65
C HIS A 640 -6.72 12.94 -6.01
N ASP A 641 -7.02 13.38 -7.23
CA ASP A 641 -8.39 13.67 -7.67
C ASP A 641 -9.12 12.45 -8.25
N TRP A 642 -8.37 11.41 -8.63
CA TRP A 642 -8.87 10.15 -9.24
C TRP A 642 -9.55 10.34 -10.59
N VAL A 643 -9.19 11.42 -11.28
CA VAL A 643 -9.61 11.77 -12.63
C VAL A 643 -8.37 12.22 -13.41
N GLU A 644 -8.28 11.83 -14.67
CA GLU A 644 -7.20 12.26 -15.57
C GLU A 644 -7.13 13.79 -15.65
N GLY A 645 -5.92 14.34 -15.62
CA GLY A 645 -5.69 15.79 -15.61
C GLY A 645 -5.97 16.49 -14.27
N GLY A 646 -6.36 15.76 -13.22
CA GLY A 646 -6.53 16.29 -11.87
C GLY A 646 -5.24 16.32 -11.05
N ILE A 647 -5.37 16.60 -9.75
CA ILE A 647 -4.27 16.53 -8.78
C ILE A 647 -3.69 15.11 -8.72
N THR A 648 -2.37 15.03 -8.84
CA THR A 648 -1.57 13.81 -8.70
C THR A 648 -0.85 13.76 -7.35
N PRO A 649 -0.24 12.62 -6.96
CA PRO A 649 0.49 12.56 -5.70
C PRO A 649 1.78 13.40 -5.71
N ASP A 650 2.36 13.68 -6.88
CA ASP A 650 3.49 14.60 -7.04
C ASP A 650 3.05 16.05 -6.76
N ASP A 651 1.89 16.44 -7.30
CA ASP A 651 1.26 17.73 -6.97
C ASP A 651 0.98 17.83 -5.48
N ALA A 652 0.51 16.76 -4.83
CA ALA A 652 0.23 16.74 -3.40
C ALA A 652 1.49 17.05 -2.56
N VAL A 653 2.66 16.54 -2.96
CA VAL A 653 3.94 16.87 -2.32
C VAL A 653 4.28 18.36 -2.52
N ALA A 654 4.09 18.90 -3.72
CA ALA A 654 4.30 20.33 -4.00
C ALA A 654 3.34 21.24 -3.21
N ILE A 655 2.06 20.88 -3.14
CA ILE A 655 1.02 21.55 -2.35
C ILE A 655 1.40 21.54 -0.87
N ALA A 656 1.82 20.39 -0.35
CA ALA A 656 2.25 20.25 1.04
C ALA A 656 3.49 21.11 1.36
N ARG A 657 4.48 21.19 0.46
CA ARG A 657 5.63 22.09 0.61
C ARG A 657 5.18 23.55 0.68
N ALA A 658 4.28 23.97 -0.20
CA ALA A 658 3.76 25.34 -0.18
C ALA A 658 3.05 25.69 1.14
N PHE A 659 2.21 24.80 1.68
CA PHE A 659 1.57 25.02 2.98
C PHE A 659 2.55 24.94 4.15
N LYS A 660 3.54 24.06 4.10
CA LYS A 660 4.64 24.01 5.09
C LYS A 660 5.38 25.35 5.14
N ASP A 661 5.78 25.87 3.98
CA ASP A 661 6.50 27.15 3.87
C ASP A 661 5.62 28.31 4.34
N ALA A 662 4.30 28.21 4.18
CA ALA A 662 3.35 29.18 4.70
C ALA A 662 3.13 29.11 6.23
N GLY A 663 3.59 28.04 6.89
CA GLY A 663 3.51 27.86 8.35
C GLY A 663 2.55 26.78 8.84
N ALA A 664 2.09 25.87 7.97
CA ALA A 664 1.34 24.69 8.39
C ALA A 664 2.20 23.76 9.24
N ASP A 665 1.61 23.22 10.29
CA ASP A 665 2.29 22.28 11.18
C ASP A 665 2.17 20.85 10.66
N LEU A 666 1.01 20.51 10.09
CA LEU A 666 0.69 19.17 9.60
C LEU A 666 -0.17 19.21 8.33
N ILE A 667 -0.07 18.14 7.54
CA ILE A 667 -0.98 17.88 6.41
C ILE A 667 -1.85 16.66 6.72
N ASP A 668 -3.18 16.80 6.67
CA ASP A 668 -4.13 15.68 6.66
C ASP A 668 -4.35 15.22 5.22
N CYS A 669 -3.84 14.02 4.90
CA CYS A 669 -3.76 13.49 3.54
C CYS A 669 -4.99 12.64 3.20
N SER A 670 -6.01 13.27 2.60
CA SER A 670 -7.16 12.57 2.01
C SER A 670 -7.04 12.52 0.48
N SER A 671 -8.13 12.20 -0.23
CA SER A 671 -8.18 12.14 -1.69
C SER A 671 -9.62 12.25 -2.18
N GLY A 672 -9.77 12.52 -3.48
CA GLY A 672 -11.04 12.45 -4.19
C GLY A 672 -12.05 13.52 -3.78
N GLN A 673 -13.31 13.23 -4.13
CA GLN A 673 -14.52 14.04 -3.93
C GLN A 673 -14.51 15.38 -4.67
N VAL A 674 -13.47 15.66 -5.45
CA VAL A 674 -13.33 16.85 -6.30
C VAL A 674 -14.27 16.78 -7.50
N SER A 675 -14.39 15.62 -8.15
CA SER A 675 -15.26 15.35 -9.29
C SER A 675 -16.05 14.07 -9.10
N LYS A 676 -17.27 13.98 -9.65
CA LYS A 676 -18.04 12.72 -9.69
C LYS A 676 -17.55 11.72 -10.73
N ALA A 677 -16.65 12.14 -11.62
CA ALA A 677 -15.98 11.24 -12.55
C ALA A 677 -14.87 10.40 -11.90
N GLU A 678 -14.61 10.59 -10.59
CA GLU A 678 -13.56 9.90 -9.87
C GLU A 678 -13.68 8.37 -9.93
N LYS A 679 -12.53 7.70 -10.07
CA LYS A 679 -12.42 6.23 -9.99
C LYS A 679 -11.39 5.82 -8.94
N PRO A 680 -11.68 5.96 -7.63
CA PRO A 680 -10.73 5.59 -6.59
C PRO A 680 -10.43 4.09 -6.61
N VAL A 681 -9.15 3.75 -6.51
CA VAL A 681 -8.70 2.36 -6.35
C VAL A 681 -8.62 2.04 -4.86
N TYR A 682 -9.65 1.35 -4.36
CA TYR A 682 -9.72 0.97 -2.95
C TYR A 682 -8.82 -0.23 -2.63
N GLY A 683 -8.27 -0.23 -1.43
CA GLY A 683 -7.42 -1.28 -0.87
C GLY A 683 -7.18 -1.04 0.62
N ARG A 684 -6.44 -1.95 1.27
CA ARG A 684 -6.01 -1.79 2.66
C ARG A 684 -5.25 -0.47 2.79
N MET A 685 -5.71 0.44 3.66
CA MET A 685 -5.03 1.72 3.92
C MET A 685 -4.73 2.55 2.65
N PHE A 686 -5.65 2.56 1.67
CA PHE A 686 -5.39 3.02 0.29
C PHE A 686 -4.86 4.45 0.13
N GLN A 687 -5.07 5.35 1.11
CA GLN A 687 -4.53 6.72 1.06
C GLN A 687 -3.24 6.90 1.88
N THR A 688 -2.84 5.92 2.70
CA THR A 688 -1.58 5.97 3.46
C THR A 688 -0.36 6.23 2.57
N PRO A 689 -0.26 5.68 1.34
CA PRO A 689 0.84 6.04 0.43
C PRO A 689 0.94 7.55 0.17
N PHE A 690 -0.17 8.30 0.15
CA PHE A 690 -0.13 9.75 -0.01
C PHE A 690 0.46 10.44 1.23
N ALA A 691 0.07 9.99 2.43
CA ALA A 691 0.62 10.50 3.69
C ALA A 691 2.12 10.22 3.81
N ASP A 692 2.55 9.04 3.39
CA ASP A 692 3.96 8.63 3.35
C ASP A 692 4.78 9.55 2.45
N ARG A 693 4.31 9.74 1.20
CA ARG A 693 4.96 10.64 0.24
C ARG A 693 5.06 12.07 0.74
N VAL A 694 3.95 12.64 1.22
CA VAL A 694 3.95 14.01 1.75
C VAL A 694 4.90 14.12 2.95
N ARG A 695 4.82 13.20 3.91
CA ARG A 695 5.69 13.22 5.09
C ARG A 695 7.15 13.19 4.67
N ASN A 696 7.49 12.25 3.81
CA ASN A 696 8.87 11.89 3.53
C ASN A 696 9.52 12.72 2.41
N GLU A 697 8.75 13.26 1.47
CA GLU A 697 9.26 14.09 0.37
C GLU A 697 9.07 15.60 0.64
N ALA A 698 8.00 16.03 1.32
CA ALA A 698 7.82 17.45 1.71
C ALA A 698 8.45 17.76 3.08
N GLY A 699 8.69 16.75 3.92
CA GLY A 699 9.33 16.92 5.23
C GLY A 699 8.46 17.71 6.20
N ILE A 700 7.16 17.44 6.21
CA ILE A 700 6.16 17.99 7.15
C ILE A 700 5.41 16.81 7.78
N PRO A 701 5.11 16.83 9.09
CA PRO A 701 4.37 15.73 9.71
C PRO A 701 2.97 15.57 9.10
N THR A 702 2.45 14.34 9.06
CA THR A 702 1.19 14.04 8.37
C THR A 702 0.18 13.28 9.24
N ILE A 703 -1.09 13.45 8.89
CA ILE A 703 -2.21 12.66 9.37
C ILE A 703 -2.63 11.72 8.24
N ALA A 704 -2.56 10.41 8.47
CA ALA A 704 -3.08 9.40 7.55
C ALA A 704 -4.56 9.11 7.83
N VAL A 705 -5.37 8.98 6.78
CA VAL A 705 -6.80 8.66 6.86
C VAL A 705 -7.19 7.69 5.75
N GLY A 706 -8.33 7.01 5.87
CA GLY A 706 -8.91 6.19 4.79
C GLY A 706 -8.65 4.70 4.95
N ALA A 707 -9.73 3.95 5.19
CA ALA A 707 -9.71 2.49 5.43
C ALA A 707 -8.77 2.05 6.58
N ILE A 708 -8.56 2.91 7.57
CA ILE A 708 -7.91 2.58 8.85
C ILE A 708 -9.02 2.24 9.85
N PHE A 709 -9.00 1.04 10.43
CA PHE A 709 -10.09 0.54 11.29
C PHE A 709 -9.67 -0.43 12.41
N GLU A 710 -8.40 -0.83 12.47
CA GLU A 710 -7.84 -1.72 13.49
C GLU A 710 -6.52 -1.15 14.04
N ALA A 711 -6.14 -1.52 15.26
CA ALA A 711 -4.91 -1.08 15.91
C ALA A 711 -3.66 -1.42 15.09
N ASP A 712 -3.61 -2.61 14.49
CA ASP A 712 -2.48 -3.08 13.69
C ASP A 712 -2.22 -2.18 12.46
N HIS A 713 -3.27 -1.60 11.85
CA HIS A 713 -3.11 -0.57 10.82
C HIS A 713 -2.40 0.66 11.39
N VAL A 714 -2.84 1.16 12.54
CA VAL A 714 -2.25 2.36 13.15
C VAL A 714 -0.80 2.09 13.54
N ASN A 715 -0.55 1.00 14.26
CA ASN A 715 0.79 0.62 14.70
C ASN A 715 1.74 0.50 13.51
N SER A 716 1.30 -0.18 12.44
CA SER A 716 2.10 -0.33 11.22
C SER A 716 2.40 1.01 10.55
N ILE A 717 1.43 1.92 10.44
CA ILE A 717 1.60 3.24 9.81
C ILE A 717 2.59 4.11 10.58
N ILE A 718 2.42 4.20 11.90
CA ILE A 718 3.27 5.03 12.76
C ILE A 718 4.68 4.44 12.83
N ALA A 719 4.80 3.14 13.09
CA ALA A 719 6.09 2.46 13.22
C ALA A 719 6.91 2.56 11.93
N SER A 720 6.31 2.39 10.75
CA SER A 720 7.03 2.50 9.47
C SER A 720 7.34 3.93 9.03
N GLY A 721 6.97 4.94 9.81
CA GLY A 721 7.25 6.35 9.48
C GLY A 721 6.45 6.86 8.28
N ARG A 722 5.27 6.30 8.02
CA ARG A 722 4.37 6.71 6.92
C ARG A 722 3.44 7.86 7.31
N ALA A 723 3.18 8.05 8.60
CA ALA A 723 2.46 9.21 9.14
C ALA A 723 2.85 9.43 10.60
N ASP A 724 2.49 10.59 11.15
CA ASP A 724 2.74 10.94 12.54
C ASP A 724 1.48 10.82 13.41
N LEU A 725 0.31 10.88 12.79
CA LEU A 725 -1.02 10.65 13.38
C LEU A 725 -1.89 9.82 12.43
N CYS A 726 -2.86 9.09 12.99
CA CYS A 726 -3.85 8.34 12.22
C CYS A 726 -5.26 8.82 12.56
N ALA A 727 -6.00 9.28 11.56
CA ALA A 727 -7.38 9.69 11.68
C ALA A 727 -8.34 8.57 11.29
N LEU A 728 -9.26 8.25 12.20
CA LEU A 728 -10.30 7.24 12.02
C LEU A 728 -11.67 7.90 12.08
N ALA A 729 -12.51 7.62 11.07
CA ALA A 729 -13.86 8.15 10.94
C ALA A 729 -14.91 7.11 11.40
N ARG A 730 -15.42 6.31 10.45
CA ARG A 730 -16.46 5.28 10.66
C ARG A 730 -16.25 4.37 11.88
N PRO A 731 -15.03 3.92 12.25
CA PRO A 731 -14.83 3.17 13.49
C PRO A 731 -15.32 3.90 14.74
N HIS A 732 -15.08 5.21 14.85
CA HIS A 732 -15.58 6.04 15.96
C HIS A 732 -17.08 6.36 15.88
N LEU A 733 -17.71 6.23 14.71
CA LEU A 733 -19.17 6.30 14.60
C LEU A 733 -19.81 5.03 15.18
N ALA A 734 -19.27 3.86 14.83
CA ALA A 734 -19.74 2.56 15.29
C ALA A 734 -19.42 2.32 16.76
N ASP A 735 -18.26 2.78 17.23
CA ASP A 735 -17.77 2.56 18.58
C ASP A 735 -17.09 3.83 19.12
N PRO A 736 -17.75 4.63 19.99
CA PRO A 736 -17.12 5.82 20.54
C PRO A 736 -15.89 5.52 21.41
N PHE A 737 -15.74 4.28 21.88
CA PHE A 737 -14.66 3.81 22.75
C PHE A 737 -13.62 2.97 21.99
N TRP A 738 -13.61 3.05 20.65
CA TRP A 738 -12.78 2.25 19.76
C TRP A 738 -11.32 2.17 20.22
N THR A 739 -10.71 3.30 20.62
CA THR A 739 -9.29 3.34 21.04
C THR A 739 -9.05 2.49 22.31
N LEU A 740 -9.93 2.59 23.30
CA LEU A 740 -9.84 1.81 24.54
C LEU A 740 -10.10 0.33 24.29
N HIS A 741 -11.05 0.00 23.41
CA HIS A 741 -11.37 -1.38 23.05
C HIS A 741 -10.26 -2.04 22.22
N GLU A 742 -9.66 -1.33 21.28
CA GLU A 742 -8.54 -1.83 20.49
C GLU A 742 -7.29 -2.06 21.34
N ALA A 743 -7.00 -1.16 22.30
CA ALA A 743 -5.92 -1.38 23.26
C ALA A 743 -6.07 -2.73 23.98
N ALA A 744 -7.28 -3.03 24.46
CA ALA A 744 -7.58 -4.29 25.12
C ALA A 744 -7.50 -5.49 24.16
N ARG A 745 -7.93 -5.34 22.89
CA ARG A 745 -7.87 -6.40 21.87
C ARG A 745 -6.45 -6.82 21.53
N ILE A 746 -5.51 -5.87 21.46
CA ILE A 746 -4.09 -6.15 21.23
C ILE A 746 -3.34 -6.51 22.53
N GLY A 747 -4.05 -6.64 23.66
CA GLY A 747 -3.45 -7.01 24.95
C GLY A 747 -2.74 -5.87 25.69
N TYR A 748 -2.82 -4.62 25.22
CA TYR A 748 -2.23 -3.46 25.89
C TYR A 748 -3.13 -2.95 27.02
N LYS A 749 -2.94 -3.49 28.22
CA LYS A 749 -3.79 -3.22 29.40
C LYS A 749 -3.37 -1.98 30.20
N ASP A 750 -2.24 -1.38 29.89
CA ASP A 750 -1.68 -0.24 30.63
C ASP A 750 -2.36 1.09 30.28
N LEU A 751 -3.22 1.13 29.25
CA LEU A 751 -3.99 2.32 28.89
C LEU A 751 -5.03 2.65 29.98
N PRO A 752 -5.00 3.87 30.57
CA PRO A 752 -5.97 4.27 31.58
C PRO A 752 -7.33 4.52 30.92
N TRP A 753 -8.38 3.95 31.52
CA TRP A 753 -9.77 4.31 31.21
C TRP A 753 -10.23 5.43 32.16
N PRO A 754 -11.31 6.17 31.83
CA PRO A 754 -11.99 6.99 32.82
C PRO A 754 -12.30 6.17 34.07
N ALA A 755 -12.04 6.74 35.26
CA ALA A 755 -12.13 6.01 36.53
C ALA A 755 -13.52 5.38 36.75
N GLN A 756 -14.56 6.03 36.24
CA GLN A 756 -15.94 5.59 36.28
C GLN A 756 -16.19 4.30 35.47
N TYR A 757 -15.29 3.94 34.55
CA TYR A 757 -15.43 2.80 33.64
C TYR A 757 -14.56 1.58 33.97
N TYR A 758 -13.83 1.59 35.09
CA TYR A 758 -12.95 0.46 35.47
C TYR A 758 -13.65 -0.89 35.61
N ALA A 759 -14.89 -0.91 36.13
CA ALA A 759 -15.67 -2.14 36.19
C ALA A 759 -15.99 -2.68 34.78
N GLY A 760 -16.25 -1.79 33.82
CA GLY A 760 -16.45 -2.12 32.42
C GLY A 760 -15.17 -2.62 31.74
N LYS A 761 -14.03 -1.96 31.99
CA LYS A 761 -12.70 -2.39 31.51
C LYS A 761 -12.44 -3.86 31.87
N ARG A 762 -12.56 -4.19 33.16
CA ARG A 762 -12.33 -5.54 33.67
C ARG A 762 -13.22 -6.57 32.98
N GLN A 763 -14.53 -6.27 32.87
CA GLN A 763 -15.47 -7.17 32.21
C GLN A 763 -15.14 -7.39 30.74
N TYR A 764 -14.75 -6.33 30.03
CA TYR A 764 -14.39 -6.38 28.62
C TYR A 764 -13.14 -7.23 28.39
N GLU A 765 -12.07 -6.98 29.15
CA GLU A 765 -10.82 -7.73 29.08
C GLU A 765 -11.01 -9.21 29.40
N THR A 766 -11.77 -9.55 30.44
CA THR A 766 -12.10 -10.95 30.77
C THR A 766 -12.88 -11.65 29.64
N ASN A 767 -13.75 -10.93 28.93
CA ASN A 767 -14.47 -11.51 27.80
C ASN A 767 -13.55 -11.80 26.62
N LEU A 768 -12.59 -10.93 26.34
CA LEU A 768 -11.57 -11.16 25.32
C LEU A 768 -10.69 -12.37 25.66
N GLU A 769 -10.25 -12.48 26.92
CA GLU A 769 -9.48 -13.64 27.40
C GLU A 769 -10.25 -14.95 27.24
N ARG A 770 -11.55 -14.95 27.58
CA ARG A 770 -12.43 -16.12 27.39
C ARG A 770 -12.59 -16.47 25.91
N ALA A 771 -12.78 -15.48 25.05
CA ALA A 771 -12.92 -15.69 23.62
C ALA A 771 -11.62 -16.28 23.02
N ALA A 772 -10.46 -15.75 23.43
CA ALA A 772 -9.15 -16.27 23.01
C ALA A 772 -8.93 -17.72 23.49
N ALA A 773 -9.26 -18.03 24.75
CA ALA A 773 -9.15 -19.38 25.29
C ALA A 773 -10.07 -20.38 24.56
N TYR A 774 -11.28 -19.96 24.20
CA TYR A 774 -12.21 -20.79 23.43
C TYR A 774 -11.74 -21.02 22.00
N ALA A 775 -11.20 -20.00 21.34
CA ALA A 775 -10.62 -20.13 20.00
C ALA A 775 -9.43 -21.12 19.98
N GLN A 776 -8.57 -21.09 21.00
CA GLN A 776 -7.47 -22.04 21.16
C GLN A 776 -7.93 -23.49 21.43
N GLN A 777 -9.12 -23.68 22.00
CA GLN A 777 -9.69 -25.01 22.23
C GLN A 777 -10.31 -25.62 20.98
N ILE A 778 -10.84 -24.81 20.07
CA ILE A 778 -11.44 -25.28 18.80
C ILE A 778 -10.36 -25.50 17.72
N GLY A 779 -9.24 -24.77 17.80
CA GLY A 779 -8.11 -24.92 16.86
C GLY A 779 -7.14 -26.07 17.18
N LYS A 780 -7.38 -26.84 18.24
CA LYS A 780 -6.70 -28.11 18.55
C LYS A 780 -7.65 -29.26 18.28
#